data_AF-A0A2P7YXE5-F1
#
_entry.id   AF-A0A2P7YXE5-F1
#
_cell.length_a   1.000
_cell.length_b   1.000
_cell.length_c   1.000
_cell.angle_alpha   90.00
_cell.angle_beta   90.00
_cell.angle_gamma   90.00
#
_symmetry.space_group_name_H-M   'P 1'
#
loop_
_entity.id
_entity.type
_entity.pdbx_description
1 polymer ?
#
loop_
_entity_poly.entity_id
_entity_poly.type
_entity_poly.pdbx_seq_one_letter_code
_entity_poly.pdbx_strand_id
1 'polypeptide(L)'
;MSSTSITKLEGLLAWLEDNAFWNSDLVDVEKSLIGGTGVFWKLKDQPDPSGDALILRIPKSSILSPKNSFLCNLLMDYEPSDATIDLTQGMHAIVLTFLYEHSLGERSPWFPYLDTFEIDEGDDYLPLCLWDKESKGALFNSECDMLNMLDSSELIQFYLECVNFAKTNSSVVAIPPTLRIEGQEVDENTAELRYFAKCVQAVISRAFTVDKFHGLSLVPGADLFNHMLPIKEEDSVVPRENVHFLCDDDEDLCDRCGEVGCEHEESDDEEEDVLEEEDAEFDSDGNIVQDDNDADMHPGDDVSDLMEDIPLSSDSESEEEPMSETESIEEEEEVNESEEIQTLLMEDIDRLENSDADTDQEEEEVSTLSLSEDEDEDNTNTAQTLPEIENNDSKVELAKELSESSKCCDIVLTALPSKEHNFELFNTYGNELSNPFLLQRYGFISKGNPNASCLLSVQMFAYLKKLKANKRIKAQMDMKLDWYENGGFDMVNDLCGDCQDDDCNDCNDQGKCNDDHCEDSACKENEGNCEDSCCGDDNGKKRCESQEAPESWQLLPKIDRSGCPTKQTTALLHLFTMPFKIFYHKLGQAPSERSMARRITKYLLEPELSKTEKTILKGWVEGRLQRYRATEASGPRAETIAYMLSEEKTLLNKALQLLE
;
A
#
# COMPACT_ATOMS: atom_id res chain seq x y z
N MET A 1 1.29 -16.53 -9.34
CA MET A 1 1.17 -18.00 -9.43
C MET A 1 2.41 -18.61 -8.79
N SER A 2 2.26 -19.68 -8.01
CA SER A 2 3.36 -20.38 -7.36
C SER A 2 4.22 -21.10 -8.41
N SER A 3 5.50 -20.75 -8.51
CA SER A 3 6.47 -21.39 -9.43
C SER A 3 7.24 -22.54 -8.76
N THR A 4 6.63 -23.21 -7.79
CA THR A 4 7.21 -24.37 -7.09
C THR A 4 7.27 -25.58 -8.03
N SER A 5 8.45 -26.18 -8.17
CA SER A 5 8.65 -27.36 -9.02
C SER A 5 7.84 -28.56 -8.54
N ILE A 6 6.94 -29.07 -9.38
CA ILE A 6 6.14 -30.26 -9.07
C ILE A 6 7.01 -31.50 -8.82
N THR A 7 8.22 -31.54 -9.39
CA THR A 7 9.15 -32.67 -9.23
C THR A 7 9.85 -32.67 -7.86
N LYS A 8 9.84 -31.53 -7.16
CA LYS A 8 10.47 -31.34 -5.85
C LYS A 8 9.45 -31.24 -4.71
N LEU A 9 8.16 -31.22 -5.05
CA LEU A 9 7.05 -31.08 -4.12
C LEU A 9 7.05 -32.13 -3.00
N GLU A 10 7.38 -33.38 -3.30
CA GLU A 10 7.44 -34.45 -2.29
C GLU A 10 8.43 -34.13 -1.16
N GLY A 11 9.58 -33.54 -1.50
CA GLY A 11 10.58 -33.13 -0.52
C GLY A 11 10.11 -31.95 0.35
N LEU A 12 9.39 -30.99 -0.26
CA LEU A 12 8.81 -29.86 0.47
C LEU A 12 7.69 -30.33 1.43
N LEU A 13 6.78 -31.19 0.99
CA LEU A 13 5.70 -31.70 1.84
C LEU A 13 6.25 -32.52 3.02
N ALA A 14 7.27 -33.35 2.79
CA ALA A 14 7.95 -34.06 3.88
C ALA A 14 8.63 -33.10 4.86
N TRP A 15 9.25 -32.01 4.36
CA TRP A 15 9.82 -30.99 5.22
C TRP A 15 8.74 -30.26 6.04
N LEU A 16 7.58 -29.97 5.45
CA LEU A 16 6.45 -29.36 6.17
C LEU A 16 5.91 -30.28 7.26
N GLU A 17 5.80 -31.59 7.02
CA GLU A 17 5.39 -32.57 8.05
C GLU A 17 6.33 -32.61 9.26
N ASP A 18 7.61 -32.32 9.05
CA ASP A 18 8.63 -32.33 10.11
C ASP A 18 8.82 -30.98 10.81
N ASN A 19 8.37 -29.85 10.23
CA ASN A 19 8.68 -28.49 10.71
C ASN A 19 7.45 -27.58 10.88
N ALA A 20 6.25 -28.05 10.52
CA ALA A 20 5.01 -27.28 10.54
C ALA A 20 3.80 -28.21 10.73
N PHE A 21 2.62 -27.62 10.90
CA PHE A 21 1.35 -28.31 10.73
C PHE A 21 0.82 -28.05 9.32
N TRP A 22 0.70 -29.11 8.52
CA TRP A 22 0.07 -29.09 7.19
C TRP A 22 -1.12 -30.04 7.18
N ASN A 23 -2.31 -29.53 6.86
CA ASN A 23 -3.54 -30.31 6.93
C ASN A 23 -3.72 -31.21 5.69
N SER A 24 -2.89 -32.25 5.58
CA SER A 24 -2.91 -33.21 4.46
C SER A 24 -4.24 -33.97 4.33
N ASP A 25 -5.08 -33.99 5.35
CA ASP A 25 -6.40 -34.63 5.30
C ASP A 25 -7.42 -33.80 4.51
N LEU A 26 -7.29 -32.47 4.54
CA LEU A 26 -8.22 -31.54 3.91
C LEU A 26 -7.72 -31.00 2.56
N VAL A 27 -6.40 -30.90 2.36
CA VAL A 27 -5.82 -30.36 1.14
C VAL A 27 -4.91 -31.34 0.39
N ASP A 28 -4.83 -31.14 -0.93
CA ASP A 28 -3.85 -31.75 -1.82
C ASP A 28 -3.07 -30.68 -2.57
N VAL A 29 -1.91 -31.03 -3.13
CA VAL A 29 -1.11 -30.10 -3.94
C VAL A 29 -0.93 -30.68 -5.34
N GLU A 30 -1.44 -29.98 -6.34
CA GLU A 30 -1.47 -30.43 -7.73
C GLU A 30 -1.06 -29.31 -8.69
N LYS A 31 -0.95 -29.64 -9.98
CA LYS A 31 -0.71 -28.64 -11.03
C LYS A 31 -1.97 -27.80 -11.24
N SER A 32 -1.83 -26.47 -11.14
CA SER A 32 -2.95 -25.55 -11.35
C SER A 32 -3.32 -25.39 -12.82
N LEU A 33 -4.61 -25.17 -13.08
CA LEU A 33 -5.13 -24.82 -14.40
C LEU A 33 -4.72 -23.41 -14.84
N ILE A 34 -4.50 -22.50 -13.88
CA ILE A 34 -4.09 -21.13 -14.14
C ILE A 34 -2.56 -20.94 -14.16
N GLY A 35 -1.80 -21.99 -13.84
CA GLY A 35 -0.34 -22.06 -14.01
C GLY A 35 0.40 -22.44 -12.73
N GLY A 36 1.55 -23.12 -12.87
CA GLY A 36 2.36 -23.54 -11.73
C GLY A 36 1.70 -24.63 -10.87
N THR A 37 2.02 -24.62 -9.58
CA THR A 37 1.50 -25.54 -8.56
C THR A 37 0.45 -24.82 -7.72
N GLY A 38 -0.57 -25.53 -7.22
CA GLY A 38 -1.63 -24.96 -6.40
C GLY A 38 -2.16 -25.94 -5.36
N VAL A 39 -2.88 -25.42 -4.36
CA VAL A 39 -3.44 -26.20 -3.25
C VAL A 39 -4.94 -26.40 -3.50
N PHE A 40 -5.43 -27.64 -3.36
CA PHE A 40 -6.78 -28.04 -3.71
C PHE A 40 -7.53 -28.61 -2.51
N TRP A 41 -8.80 -28.23 -2.37
CA TRP A 41 -9.66 -28.69 -1.30
C TRP A 41 -10.28 -30.06 -1.61
N LYS A 42 -10.03 -31.05 -0.74
CA LYS A 42 -10.48 -32.45 -0.94
C LYS A 42 -11.99 -32.63 -0.77
N LEU A 43 -12.62 -31.83 0.08
CA LEU A 43 -14.03 -31.97 0.43
C LEU A 43 -14.99 -31.26 -0.53
N LYS A 44 -14.47 -30.65 -1.61
CA LYS A 44 -15.26 -29.99 -2.66
C LYS A 44 -16.15 -28.87 -2.12
N ASP A 45 -17.46 -29.02 -2.19
CA ASP A 45 -18.47 -28.07 -1.72
C ASP A 45 -18.83 -28.25 -0.24
N GLN A 46 -18.17 -29.18 0.46
CA GLN A 46 -18.43 -29.44 1.88
C GLN A 46 -17.41 -28.71 2.76
N PRO A 47 -17.85 -28.13 3.88
CA PRO A 47 -16.96 -27.57 4.89
C PRO A 47 -16.22 -28.70 5.63
N ASP A 48 -15.18 -28.33 6.36
CA ASP A 48 -14.52 -29.23 7.28
C ASP A 48 -15.51 -29.75 8.35
N PRO A 49 -15.66 -31.08 8.56
CA PRO A 49 -16.53 -31.64 9.57
C PRO A 49 -16.17 -31.25 11.02
N SER A 50 -14.91 -30.89 11.29
CA SER A 50 -14.50 -30.46 12.63
C SER A 50 -14.82 -29.00 12.92
N GLY A 51 -15.05 -28.21 11.87
CA GLY A 51 -15.29 -26.77 11.94
C GLY A 51 -14.00 -25.97 12.13
N ASP A 52 -12.84 -26.60 11.97
CA ASP A 52 -11.55 -25.93 12.02
C ASP A 52 -11.24 -25.30 10.65
N ALA A 53 -10.78 -24.05 10.68
CA ALA A 53 -10.39 -23.32 9.50
C ALA A 53 -8.89 -23.47 9.20
N LEU A 54 -8.09 -24.04 10.10
CA LEU A 54 -6.64 -24.08 9.97
C LEU A 54 -6.18 -25.07 8.89
N ILE A 55 -5.44 -24.55 7.90
CA ILE A 55 -4.88 -25.32 6.79
C ILE A 55 -3.38 -25.54 6.94
N LEU A 56 -2.65 -24.47 7.26
CA LEU A 56 -1.22 -24.48 7.53
C LEU A 56 -0.96 -23.67 8.80
N ARG A 57 -0.10 -24.17 9.67
CA ARG A 57 0.52 -23.41 10.75
C ARG A 57 2.01 -23.67 10.75
N ILE A 58 2.82 -22.63 10.60
CA ILE A 58 4.28 -22.72 10.58
C ILE A 58 4.86 -21.83 11.68
N PRO A 59 5.73 -22.33 12.56
CA PRO A 59 6.38 -21.50 13.55
C PRO A 59 7.26 -20.43 12.89
N LYS A 60 7.31 -19.24 13.50
CA LYS A 60 8.19 -18.13 13.08
C LYS A 60 9.67 -18.51 13.14
N SER A 61 10.06 -19.52 13.92
CA SER A 61 11.41 -20.11 13.94
C SER A 61 11.74 -20.90 12.64
N SER A 62 10.72 -21.44 11.97
CA SER A 62 10.86 -22.27 10.76
C SER A 62 10.83 -21.48 9.44
N ILE A 63 10.43 -20.21 9.47
CA ILE A 63 10.43 -19.35 8.27
C ILE A 63 11.87 -18.94 7.91
N LEU A 64 12.09 -18.64 6.63
CA LEU A 64 13.35 -18.03 6.21
C LEU A 64 13.24 -16.50 6.30
N SER A 65 13.88 -15.94 7.33
CA SER A 65 14.00 -14.50 7.58
C SER A 65 15.47 -14.10 7.70
N PRO A 66 15.83 -12.82 7.50
CA PRO A 66 17.17 -12.33 7.80
C PRO A 66 17.62 -12.64 9.23
N LYS A 67 16.68 -12.60 10.20
CA LYS A 67 16.91 -12.89 11.62
C LYS A 67 17.19 -14.37 11.91
N ASN A 68 16.54 -15.30 11.20
CA ASN A 68 16.73 -16.73 11.39
C ASN A 68 17.97 -17.28 10.65
N SER A 69 18.48 -16.55 9.66
CA SER A 69 19.64 -16.99 8.88
C SER A 69 20.95 -16.83 9.65
N PHE A 70 21.95 -17.66 9.31
CA PHE A 70 23.32 -17.52 9.80
C PHE A 70 23.98 -16.18 9.43
N LEU A 71 23.37 -15.42 8.50
CA LEU A 71 23.83 -14.10 8.10
C LEU A 71 23.41 -12.97 9.04
N CYS A 72 22.45 -13.18 9.96
CA CYS A 72 21.83 -12.13 10.77
C CYS A 72 22.84 -11.10 11.31
N ASN A 73 23.84 -11.54 12.07
CA ASN A 73 24.85 -10.64 12.65
C ASN A 73 25.66 -9.88 11.58
N LEU A 74 25.98 -10.53 10.45
CA LEU A 74 26.74 -9.87 9.37
C LEU A 74 25.91 -8.82 8.65
N LEU A 75 24.59 -9.01 8.56
CA LEU A 75 23.68 -8.02 7.99
C LEU A 75 23.57 -6.81 8.92
N MET A 76 23.42 -7.03 10.23
CA MET A 76 23.33 -5.95 11.23
C MET A 76 24.64 -5.14 11.34
N ASP A 77 25.80 -5.80 11.24
CA ASP A 77 27.11 -5.15 11.36
C ASP A 77 27.56 -4.45 10.06
N TYR A 78 26.81 -4.58 8.96
CA TYR A 78 27.21 -4.07 7.66
C TYR A 78 26.64 -2.67 7.41
N GLU A 79 27.52 -1.72 7.13
CA GLU A 79 27.16 -0.37 6.69
C GLU A 79 27.17 -0.30 5.15
N PRO A 80 26.00 -0.10 4.50
CA PRO A 80 25.91 0.03 3.06
C PRO A 80 26.61 1.28 2.54
N SER A 81 27.15 1.20 1.32
CA SER A 81 27.75 2.38 0.66
C SER A 81 26.69 3.36 0.12
N ASP A 82 25.48 2.86 -0.12
CA ASP A 82 24.34 3.62 -0.62
C ASP A 82 23.22 3.55 0.44
N ALA A 83 22.84 4.70 0.98
CA ALA A 83 21.81 4.81 2.03
C ALA A 83 20.41 4.37 1.57
N THR A 84 20.18 4.24 0.25
CA THR A 84 18.91 3.74 -0.29
C THR A 84 18.79 2.21 -0.20
N ILE A 85 19.90 1.51 0.07
CA ILE A 85 19.94 0.05 0.15
C ILE A 85 20.10 -0.37 1.60
N ASP A 86 19.01 -0.83 2.19
CA ASP A 86 19.00 -1.36 3.55
C ASP A 86 19.14 -2.90 3.56
N LEU A 87 20.32 -3.43 3.91
CA LEU A 87 20.55 -4.88 4.01
C LEU A 87 20.13 -5.49 5.35
N THR A 88 19.57 -4.70 6.28
CA THR A 88 19.15 -5.16 7.61
C THR A 88 17.70 -5.67 7.60
N GLN A 89 16.85 -5.10 6.74
CA GLN A 89 15.43 -5.41 6.66
C GLN A 89 14.87 -5.34 5.23
N GLY A 90 13.59 -5.68 5.07
CA GLY A 90 12.86 -5.56 3.82
C GLY A 90 13.40 -6.44 2.68
N MET A 91 13.11 -6.01 1.44
CA MET A 91 13.41 -6.79 0.23
C MET A 91 14.91 -7.06 0.02
N HIS A 92 15.77 -6.09 0.31
CA HIS A 92 17.20 -6.25 0.06
C HIS A 92 17.82 -7.30 0.99
N ALA A 93 17.46 -7.26 2.27
CA ALA A 93 17.92 -8.22 3.27
C ALA A 93 17.48 -9.66 2.96
N ILE A 94 16.20 -9.88 2.63
CA ILE A 94 15.69 -11.23 2.35
C ILE A 94 16.27 -11.80 1.04
N VAL A 95 16.49 -10.98 0.01
CA VAL A 95 17.13 -11.45 -1.23
C VAL A 95 18.57 -11.89 -0.99
N LEU A 96 19.35 -11.10 -0.24
CA LEU A 96 20.72 -11.46 0.09
C LEU A 96 20.77 -12.72 0.96
N THR A 97 19.87 -12.81 1.93
CA THR A 97 19.66 -13.99 2.78
C THR A 97 19.38 -15.24 1.94
N PHE A 98 18.40 -15.15 1.03
CA PHE A 98 18.05 -16.20 0.09
C PHE A 98 19.25 -16.66 -0.73
N LEU A 99 20.05 -15.75 -1.30
CA LEU A 99 21.21 -16.10 -2.13
C LEU A 99 22.25 -16.93 -1.37
N TYR A 100 22.51 -16.56 -0.12
CA TYR A 100 23.47 -17.28 0.71
C TYR A 100 22.94 -18.66 1.12
N GLU A 101 21.72 -18.74 1.65
CA GLU A 101 21.09 -20.01 2.03
C GLU A 101 20.96 -20.96 0.82
N HIS A 102 20.49 -20.45 -0.32
CA HIS A 102 20.37 -21.23 -1.55
C HIS A 102 21.75 -21.74 -2.03
N SER A 103 22.82 -20.94 -1.87
CA SER A 103 24.18 -21.36 -2.23
C SER A 103 24.76 -22.46 -1.32
N LEU A 104 24.19 -22.67 -0.12
CA LEU A 104 24.64 -23.72 0.79
C LEU A 104 24.20 -25.13 0.33
N GLY A 105 23.19 -25.24 -0.53
CA GLY A 105 22.58 -26.51 -0.92
C GLY A 105 22.05 -27.27 0.30
N GLU A 106 22.27 -28.59 0.35
CA GLU A 106 21.81 -29.49 1.43
C GLU A 106 22.26 -29.10 2.85
N ARG A 107 23.18 -28.13 3.01
CA ARG A 107 23.59 -27.62 4.32
C ARG A 107 22.66 -26.56 4.88
N SER A 108 21.78 -25.97 4.06
CA SER A 108 20.77 -25.04 4.54
C SER A 108 19.62 -25.81 5.21
N PRO A 109 19.12 -25.37 6.38
CA PRO A 109 17.92 -25.94 7.01
C PRO A 109 16.69 -25.91 6.08
N TRP A 110 16.64 -24.92 5.19
CA TRP A 110 15.56 -24.71 4.24
C TRP A 110 15.80 -25.35 2.88
N PHE A 111 16.82 -26.20 2.72
CA PHE A 111 17.17 -26.77 1.41
C PHE A 111 15.99 -27.42 0.67
N PRO A 112 15.14 -28.27 1.29
CA PRO A 112 14.00 -28.88 0.59
C PRO A 112 12.99 -27.85 0.05
N TYR A 113 12.89 -26.69 0.70
CA TYR A 113 12.06 -25.57 0.25
C TYR A 113 12.78 -24.76 -0.85
N LEU A 114 14.03 -24.38 -0.63
CA LEU A 114 14.82 -23.57 -1.58
C LEU A 114 15.07 -24.29 -2.91
N ASP A 115 15.22 -25.62 -2.90
CA ASP A 115 15.38 -26.45 -4.10
C ASP A 115 14.11 -26.50 -4.98
N THR A 116 12.97 -25.98 -4.49
CA THR A 116 11.75 -25.87 -5.29
C THR A 116 11.71 -24.66 -6.22
N PHE A 117 12.65 -23.71 -6.07
CA PHE A 117 12.73 -22.49 -6.87
C PHE A 117 13.34 -22.79 -8.25
N GLU A 118 12.54 -22.69 -9.32
CA GLU A 118 13.00 -22.90 -10.71
C GLU A 118 13.65 -21.63 -11.30
N ILE A 119 14.85 -21.25 -10.82
CA ILE A 119 15.53 -20.00 -11.21
C ILE A 119 16.16 -20.06 -12.61
N ASP A 120 16.55 -21.26 -13.07
CA ASP A 120 17.31 -21.43 -14.32
C ASP A 120 16.46 -21.38 -15.60
N GLU A 121 15.14 -21.21 -15.49
CA GLU A 121 14.24 -21.22 -16.65
C GLU A 121 14.29 -19.93 -17.46
N GLY A 122 14.97 -19.97 -18.61
CA GLY A 122 14.83 -19.00 -19.71
C GLY A 122 15.00 -17.51 -19.36
N ASP A 123 14.68 -16.63 -20.30
CA ASP A 123 14.65 -15.17 -20.06
C ASP A 123 13.21 -14.68 -19.79
N ASP A 124 12.24 -15.60 -19.72
CA ASP A 124 10.82 -15.29 -19.59
C ASP A 124 10.50 -14.65 -18.22
N TYR A 125 11.19 -15.09 -17.17
CA TYR A 125 11.04 -14.62 -15.79
C TYR A 125 11.95 -13.45 -15.41
N LEU A 126 12.59 -12.78 -16.38
CA LEU A 126 13.35 -11.57 -16.07
C LEU A 126 12.41 -10.44 -15.62
N PRO A 127 12.81 -9.67 -14.59
CA PRO A 127 12.05 -8.50 -14.16
C PRO A 127 11.93 -7.49 -15.30
N LEU A 128 10.87 -6.70 -15.23
CA LEU A 128 10.50 -5.69 -16.24
C LEU A 128 11.68 -4.78 -16.63
N CYS A 129 12.48 -4.36 -15.65
CA CYS A 129 13.65 -3.52 -15.83
C CYS A 129 14.82 -4.19 -16.57
N LEU A 130 14.79 -5.49 -16.85
CA LEU A 130 15.80 -6.20 -17.67
C LEU A 130 15.24 -6.75 -18.98
N TRP A 131 14.02 -6.36 -19.36
CA TRP A 131 13.47 -6.69 -20.67
C TRP A 131 14.29 -6.09 -21.80
N ASP A 132 14.18 -6.67 -22.99
CA ASP A 132 14.88 -6.18 -24.17
C ASP A 132 14.41 -4.77 -24.55
N LYS A 133 15.27 -4.05 -25.29
CA LYS A 133 15.02 -2.65 -25.66
C LYS A 133 13.77 -2.46 -26.52
N GLU A 134 13.37 -3.45 -27.31
CA GLU A 134 12.16 -3.38 -28.13
C GLU A 134 10.92 -3.46 -27.23
N SER A 135 10.88 -4.42 -26.31
CA SER A 135 9.81 -4.58 -25.32
C SER A 135 9.68 -3.34 -24.41
N LYS A 136 10.79 -2.84 -23.86
CA LYS A 136 10.79 -1.61 -23.05
C LYS A 136 10.30 -0.41 -23.87
N GLY A 137 10.79 -0.26 -25.11
CA GLY A 137 10.39 0.82 -26.01
C GLY A 137 8.92 0.77 -26.41
N ALA A 138 8.32 -0.41 -26.47
CA ALA A 138 6.89 -0.59 -26.74
C ALA A 138 6.00 -0.13 -25.58
N LEU A 139 6.50 -0.14 -24.34
CA LEU A 139 5.81 0.38 -23.16
C LEU A 139 5.89 1.90 -23.00
N PHE A 140 6.43 2.62 -23.99
CA PHE A 140 6.51 4.09 -23.94
C PHE A 140 5.17 4.74 -23.59
N ASN A 141 5.20 5.65 -22.61
CA ASN A 141 4.06 6.40 -22.09
C ASN A 141 2.99 5.53 -21.38
N SER A 142 3.28 4.25 -21.13
CA SER A 142 2.50 3.43 -20.19
C SER A 142 2.76 3.84 -18.74
N GLU A 143 1.95 3.35 -17.81
CA GLU A 143 2.23 3.58 -16.39
C GLU A 143 3.58 3.03 -15.94
N CYS A 144 4.00 1.86 -16.46
CA CYS A 144 5.31 1.30 -16.15
C CYS A 144 6.47 2.22 -16.54
N ASP A 145 6.34 2.95 -17.66
CA ASP A 145 7.34 3.94 -18.10
C ASP A 145 7.31 5.17 -17.19
N MET A 146 6.11 5.69 -16.86
CA MET A 146 5.96 6.89 -16.04
C MET A 146 6.36 6.69 -14.57
N LEU A 147 6.22 5.47 -14.05
CA LEU A 147 6.64 5.07 -12.70
C LEU A 147 8.11 4.61 -12.65
N ASN A 148 8.88 4.85 -13.72
CA ASN A 148 10.30 4.48 -13.82
C ASN A 148 10.60 2.98 -13.63
N MET A 149 9.61 2.09 -13.80
CA MET A 149 9.76 0.64 -13.59
C MET A 149 10.61 -0.05 -14.66
N LEU A 150 10.93 0.65 -15.76
CA LEU A 150 11.76 0.14 -16.87
C LEU A 150 13.25 0.38 -16.65
N ASP A 151 13.62 1.20 -15.66
CA ASP A 151 15.00 1.54 -15.34
C ASP A 151 15.67 0.44 -14.52
N SER A 152 16.91 0.11 -14.87
CA SER A 152 17.69 -0.97 -14.25
C SER A 152 18.70 -0.49 -13.21
N SER A 153 18.81 0.82 -12.98
CA SER A 153 19.87 1.40 -12.15
C SER A 153 19.77 0.93 -10.71
N GLU A 154 18.58 0.97 -10.11
CA GLU A 154 18.33 0.49 -8.74
C GLU A 154 18.71 -0.98 -8.57
N LEU A 155 18.33 -1.83 -9.53
CA LEU A 155 18.68 -3.25 -9.51
C LEU A 155 20.20 -3.47 -9.61
N ILE A 156 20.88 -2.70 -10.46
CA ILE A 156 22.34 -2.79 -10.62
C ILE A 156 23.05 -2.29 -9.35
N GLN A 157 22.62 -1.18 -8.77
CA GLN A 157 23.15 -0.66 -7.51
C GLN A 157 22.97 -1.69 -6.38
N PHE A 158 21.77 -2.25 -6.25
CA PHE A 158 21.49 -3.29 -5.28
C PHE A 158 22.39 -4.52 -5.46
N TYR A 159 22.56 -4.97 -6.71
CA TYR A 159 23.47 -6.08 -7.00
C TYR A 159 24.94 -5.77 -6.63
N LEU A 160 25.41 -4.57 -6.95
CA LEU A 160 26.78 -4.14 -6.62
C LEU A 160 27.00 -4.05 -5.11
N GLU A 161 25.99 -3.61 -4.36
CA GLU A 161 26.04 -3.56 -2.89
C GLU A 161 26.11 -4.97 -2.29
N CYS A 162 25.32 -5.92 -2.81
CA CYS A 162 25.42 -7.34 -2.43
C CYS A 162 26.82 -7.92 -2.71
N VAL A 163 27.43 -7.52 -3.82
CA VAL A 163 28.81 -7.93 -4.17
C VAL A 163 29.82 -7.31 -3.20
N ASN A 164 29.62 -6.06 -2.78
CA ASN A 164 30.46 -5.39 -1.79
C ASN A 164 30.36 -6.09 -0.43
N PHE A 165 29.15 -6.34 0.05
CA PHE A 165 28.87 -7.15 1.24
C PHE A 165 29.63 -8.47 1.22
N ALA A 166 29.54 -9.21 0.11
CA ALA A 166 30.19 -10.51 0.01
C ALA A 166 31.73 -10.42 0.00
N LYS A 167 32.31 -9.36 -0.55
CA LYS A 167 33.76 -9.12 -0.52
C LYS A 167 34.22 -8.78 0.90
N THR A 168 33.53 -7.88 1.59
CA THR A 168 33.82 -7.46 2.96
C THR A 168 33.80 -8.65 3.91
N ASN A 169 32.80 -9.52 3.78
CA ASN A 169 32.59 -10.67 4.65
C ASN A 169 33.24 -11.98 4.17
N SER A 170 34.08 -11.92 3.13
CA SER A 170 34.67 -13.11 2.49
C SER A 170 35.60 -13.95 3.38
N SER A 171 36.09 -13.38 4.49
CA SER A 171 36.86 -14.12 5.50
C SER A 171 36.00 -14.96 6.44
N VAL A 172 34.71 -14.62 6.58
CA VAL A 172 33.78 -15.25 7.51
C VAL A 172 32.87 -16.23 6.78
N VAL A 173 32.34 -15.82 5.62
CA VAL A 173 31.37 -16.60 4.83
C VAL A 173 31.85 -16.76 3.39
N ALA A 174 31.50 -17.89 2.78
CA ALA A 174 31.84 -18.17 1.39
C ALA A 174 30.98 -17.32 0.45
N ILE A 175 31.61 -16.67 -0.54
CA ILE A 175 30.90 -15.84 -1.52
C ILE A 175 30.02 -16.74 -2.42
N PRO A 176 28.70 -16.49 -2.51
CA PRO A 176 27.81 -17.18 -3.44
C PRO A 176 28.29 -17.01 -4.90
N PRO A 177 28.16 -18.03 -5.78
CA PRO A 177 28.62 -17.93 -7.17
C PRO A 177 28.09 -16.70 -7.92
N THR A 178 26.81 -16.36 -7.72
CA THR A 178 26.14 -15.19 -8.30
C THR A 178 26.77 -13.85 -7.94
N LEU A 179 27.48 -13.77 -6.81
CA LEU A 179 28.12 -12.54 -6.31
C LEU A 179 29.63 -12.50 -6.62
N ARG A 180 30.18 -13.49 -7.33
CA ARG A 180 31.60 -13.54 -7.70
C ARG A 180 31.85 -12.84 -9.04
N ILE A 181 32.24 -11.57 -8.98
CA ILE A 181 32.61 -10.79 -10.16
C ILE A 181 34.11 -10.48 -10.18
N GLU A 182 34.77 -10.75 -11.30
CA GLU A 182 36.21 -10.49 -11.52
C GLU A 182 36.48 -9.08 -12.09
N GLY A 183 35.95 -8.03 -11.47
CA GLY A 183 36.27 -6.64 -11.82
C GLY A 183 35.76 -6.18 -13.19
N GLN A 184 34.78 -6.87 -13.76
CA GLN A 184 34.07 -6.43 -14.97
C GLN A 184 33.07 -5.32 -14.63
N GLU A 185 32.88 -4.36 -15.55
CA GLU A 185 31.73 -3.46 -15.50
C GLU A 185 30.43 -4.28 -15.62
N VAL A 186 29.48 -4.01 -14.71
CA VAL A 186 28.19 -4.68 -14.68
C VAL A 186 27.20 -3.88 -15.52
N ASP A 187 26.52 -4.57 -16.43
CA ASP A 187 25.44 -4.04 -17.26
C ASP A 187 24.26 -5.02 -17.34
N GLU A 188 23.16 -4.60 -18.00
CA GLU A 188 21.92 -5.40 -18.18
C GLU A 188 22.13 -6.77 -18.86
N ASN A 189 23.28 -7.00 -19.50
CA ASN A 189 23.61 -8.25 -20.19
C ASN A 189 24.55 -9.16 -19.39
N THR A 190 25.03 -8.69 -18.24
CA THR A 190 25.89 -9.46 -17.35
C THR A 190 25.13 -10.70 -16.83
N ALA A 191 25.70 -11.89 -17.01
CA ALA A 191 25.00 -13.15 -16.74
C ALA A 191 24.68 -13.31 -15.26
N GLU A 192 25.60 -12.90 -14.39
CA GLU A 192 25.47 -12.94 -12.95
C GLU A 192 24.40 -11.96 -12.45
N LEU A 193 24.34 -10.75 -13.03
CA LEU A 193 23.26 -9.79 -12.75
C LEU A 193 21.90 -10.36 -13.18
N ARG A 194 21.82 -10.97 -14.36
CA ARG A 194 20.56 -11.57 -14.84
C ARG A 194 20.10 -12.70 -13.96
N TYR A 195 21.01 -13.55 -13.47
CA TYR A 195 20.66 -14.59 -12.51
C TYR A 195 20.21 -13.98 -11.18
N PHE A 196 20.94 -13.00 -10.65
CA PHE A 196 20.56 -12.25 -9.46
C PHE A 196 19.15 -11.66 -9.58
N ALA A 197 18.84 -11.04 -10.72
CA ALA A 197 17.54 -10.45 -11.01
C ALA A 197 16.41 -11.48 -11.00
N LYS A 198 16.66 -12.72 -11.43
CA LYS A 198 15.70 -13.82 -11.32
C LYS A 198 15.50 -14.24 -9.87
N CYS A 199 16.56 -14.28 -9.06
CA CYS A 199 16.44 -14.50 -7.62
C CYS A 199 15.59 -13.40 -6.97
N VAL A 200 15.84 -12.13 -7.31
CA VAL A 200 15.03 -10.98 -6.85
C VAL A 200 13.55 -11.20 -7.21
N GLN A 201 13.25 -11.49 -8.47
CA GLN A 201 11.87 -11.75 -8.92
C GLN A 201 11.23 -12.93 -8.17
N ALA A 202 11.99 -14.02 -7.97
CA ALA A 202 11.49 -15.21 -7.31
C ALA A 202 11.16 -14.98 -5.83
N VAL A 203 11.98 -14.19 -5.13
CA VAL A 203 11.76 -13.81 -3.73
C VAL A 203 10.61 -12.81 -3.61
N ILE A 204 10.59 -11.74 -4.41
CA ILE A 204 9.50 -10.74 -4.40
C ILE A 204 8.14 -11.42 -4.59
N SER A 205 8.07 -12.45 -5.43
CA SER A 205 6.80 -13.13 -5.74
C SER A 205 6.27 -14.06 -4.63
N ARG A 206 7.02 -14.28 -3.55
CA ARG A 206 6.75 -15.28 -2.50
C ARG A 206 6.89 -14.78 -1.06
N ALA A 207 7.50 -13.61 -0.86
CA ALA A 207 7.75 -13.11 0.46
C ALA A 207 6.47 -12.54 1.10
N PHE A 208 6.32 -12.77 2.41
CA PHE A 208 5.22 -12.31 3.24
C PHE A 208 5.76 -11.38 4.33
N THR A 209 4.99 -10.35 4.68
CA THR A 209 5.24 -9.57 5.90
C THR A 209 4.75 -10.40 7.09
N VAL A 210 5.62 -10.65 8.07
CA VAL A 210 5.31 -11.54 9.21
C VAL A 210 5.01 -10.75 10.48
N ASP A 211 5.98 -9.97 10.96
CA ASP A 211 5.84 -9.08 12.12
C ASP A 211 6.99 -8.05 12.11
N LYS A 212 7.03 -7.14 13.11
CA LYS A 212 8.10 -6.14 13.25
C LYS A 212 9.52 -6.73 13.35
N PHE A 213 9.69 -7.91 13.93
CA PHE A 213 11.01 -8.52 14.17
C PHE A 213 11.55 -9.26 12.94
N HIS A 214 10.73 -10.13 12.35
CA HIS A 214 11.07 -10.93 11.17
C HIS A 214 10.88 -10.15 9.85
N GLY A 215 10.07 -9.10 9.87
CA GLY A 215 9.78 -8.26 8.72
C GLY A 215 9.30 -9.08 7.53
N LEU A 216 9.94 -8.83 6.37
CA LEU A 216 9.65 -9.55 5.15
C LEU A 216 10.42 -10.89 5.09
N SER A 217 9.69 -11.99 4.98
CA SER A 217 10.23 -13.35 5.08
C SER A 217 9.64 -14.31 4.04
N LEU A 218 10.35 -15.39 3.74
CA LEU A 218 9.83 -16.51 2.95
C LEU A 218 9.20 -17.53 3.89
N VAL A 219 7.93 -17.85 3.66
CA VAL A 219 7.12 -18.72 4.52
C VAL A 219 6.79 -20.02 3.78
N PRO A 220 7.56 -21.11 4.00
CA PRO A 220 7.35 -22.37 3.30
C PRO A 220 5.91 -22.88 3.44
N GLY A 221 5.30 -23.25 2.31
CA GLY A 221 3.93 -23.77 2.26
C GLY A 221 2.87 -22.68 2.08
N ALA A 222 3.06 -21.48 2.63
CA ALA A 222 2.13 -20.36 2.42
C ALA A 222 2.19 -19.84 0.96
N ASP A 223 3.37 -19.91 0.34
CA ASP A 223 3.60 -19.52 -1.06
C ASP A 223 3.14 -20.56 -2.11
N LEU A 224 2.57 -21.68 -1.67
CA LEU A 224 1.91 -22.67 -2.56
C LEU A 224 0.51 -22.23 -2.98
N PHE A 225 -0.13 -21.38 -2.18
CA PHE A 225 -1.47 -20.89 -2.49
C PHE A 225 -1.40 -19.87 -3.62
N ASN A 226 -2.08 -20.18 -4.73
CA ASN A 226 -2.21 -19.25 -5.83
C ASN A 226 -3.12 -18.09 -5.44
N HIS A 227 -3.21 -17.08 -6.29
CA HIS A 227 -3.89 -15.85 -5.92
C HIS A 227 -5.02 -15.54 -6.90
N MET A 228 -6.15 -15.11 -6.37
CA MET A 228 -7.24 -14.56 -7.18
C MET A 228 -7.32 -13.06 -6.96
N LEU A 229 -7.58 -12.35 -8.05
CA LEU A 229 -7.85 -10.93 -7.98
C LEU A 229 -9.30 -10.67 -7.57
N PRO A 230 -9.54 -9.54 -6.89
CA PRO A 230 -10.88 -9.13 -6.57
C PRO A 230 -11.67 -8.84 -7.84
N ILE A 231 -12.99 -8.81 -7.70
CA ILE A 231 -13.91 -8.40 -8.76
C ILE A 231 -14.66 -7.15 -8.32
N LYS A 232 -15.10 -6.35 -9.28
CA LYS A 232 -16.03 -5.25 -9.00
C LYS A 232 -17.46 -5.79 -9.08
N GLU A 233 -18.16 -5.77 -7.96
CA GLU A 233 -19.61 -6.00 -7.90
C GLU A 233 -20.29 -4.69 -7.52
N GLU A 234 -21.24 -4.26 -8.35
CA GLU A 234 -21.88 -2.93 -8.26
C GLU A 234 -20.83 -1.81 -8.23
N ASP A 235 -20.61 -1.20 -7.07
CA ASP A 235 -19.65 -0.12 -6.83
C ASP A 235 -18.57 -0.47 -5.79
N SER A 236 -18.47 -1.75 -5.38
CA SER A 236 -17.47 -2.22 -4.41
C SER A 236 -16.52 -3.26 -5.00
N VAL A 237 -15.26 -3.22 -4.55
CA VAL A 237 -14.26 -4.25 -4.81
C VAL A 237 -14.49 -5.38 -3.82
N VAL A 238 -14.82 -6.58 -4.31
CA VAL A 238 -15.11 -7.75 -3.47
C VAL A 238 -13.93 -8.72 -3.51
N PRO A 239 -13.32 -9.05 -2.36
CA PRO A 239 -12.26 -10.06 -2.28
C PRO A 239 -12.80 -11.43 -2.65
N ARG A 240 -11.94 -12.27 -3.21
CA ARG A 240 -12.31 -13.63 -3.67
C ARG A 240 -11.46 -14.73 -3.05
N GLU A 241 -10.55 -14.37 -2.15
CA GLU A 241 -9.69 -15.35 -1.48
C GLU A 241 -10.53 -16.41 -0.76
N ASN A 242 -10.03 -17.64 -0.79
CA ASN A 242 -10.54 -18.78 -0.04
C ASN A 242 -9.75 -19.00 1.23
N VAL A 243 -8.49 -18.58 1.22
CA VAL A 243 -7.60 -18.65 2.36
C VAL A 243 -6.97 -17.30 2.63
N HIS A 244 -6.60 -17.06 3.87
CA HIS A 244 -5.95 -15.83 4.29
C HIS A 244 -4.73 -16.14 5.16
N PHE A 245 -3.67 -15.35 4.96
CA PHE A 245 -2.43 -15.44 5.74
C PHE A 245 -2.55 -14.58 6.98
N LEU A 246 -2.39 -15.17 8.16
CA LEU A 246 -2.48 -14.51 9.45
C LEU A 246 -1.17 -14.66 10.21
N CYS A 247 -0.73 -13.59 10.84
CA CYS A 247 0.34 -13.57 11.82
C CYS A 247 -0.08 -12.63 12.94
N ASP A 248 0.21 -13.00 14.18
CA ASP A 248 0.08 -12.06 15.30
C ASP A 248 1.29 -11.11 15.23
N ASP A 249 1.02 -9.83 14.94
CA ASP A 249 1.96 -8.71 14.98
C ASP A 249 1.56 -7.83 16.17
N ASP A 250 2.03 -8.22 17.36
CA ASP A 250 1.75 -7.48 18.59
C ASP A 250 2.38 -6.08 18.50
N GLU A 251 1.62 -5.03 18.83
CA GLU A 251 2.13 -3.65 18.79
C GLU A 251 3.34 -3.48 19.74
N ASP A 252 3.34 -4.20 20.85
CA ASP A 252 4.41 -4.23 21.86
C ASP A 252 5.56 -5.20 21.48
N LEU A 253 5.57 -5.77 20.28
CA LEU A 253 6.66 -6.64 19.84
C LEU A 253 7.91 -5.82 19.51
N CYS A 254 9.00 -6.07 20.23
CA CYS A 254 10.28 -5.44 19.93
C CYS A 254 10.86 -5.91 18.59
N ASP A 255 11.18 -4.98 17.70
CA ASP A 255 11.82 -5.19 16.39
C ASP A 255 13.29 -5.68 16.49
N ARG A 256 13.95 -5.45 17.63
CA ARG A 256 15.34 -5.88 17.87
C ARG A 256 15.46 -7.32 18.35
N CYS A 257 14.60 -7.76 19.27
CA CYS A 257 14.70 -9.08 19.89
C CYS A 257 13.48 -10.00 19.71
N GLY A 258 12.36 -9.51 19.20
CA GLY A 258 11.16 -10.32 18.94
C GLY A 258 10.45 -10.80 20.20
N GLU A 259 10.63 -10.11 21.32
CA GLU A 259 9.97 -10.40 22.60
C GLU A 259 9.17 -9.16 23.05
N VAL A 260 8.05 -9.39 23.71
CA VAL A 260 7.17 -8.34 24.25
C VAL A 260 7.63 -7.94 25.66
N GLY A 261 7.69 -6.64 25.94
CA GLY A 261 8.04 -6.10 27.25
C GLY A 261 9.54 -6.23 27.56
N CYS A 262 10.37 -6.07 26.54
CA CYS A 262 11.83 -6.15 26.69
C CYS A 262 12.44 -4.77 27.06
N GLU A 263 13.66 -4.77 27.58
CA GLU A 263 14.38 -3.52 27.95
C GLU A 263 14.70 -2.62 26.73
N HIS A 264 14.54 -3.09 25.50
CA HIS A 264 14.74 -2.25 24.31
C HIS A 264 13.55 -1.32 24.01
N GLU A 265 12.35 -1.63 24.50
CA GLU A 265 11.18 -0.73 24.35
C GLU A 265 11.35 0.54 25.18
N GLU A 266 12.07 0.46 26.32
CA GLU A 266 12.30 1.60 27.21
C GLU A 266 13.37 2.58 26.69
N SER A 267 14.13 2.24 25.65
CA SER A 267 15.24 3.08 25.16
C SER A 267 14.87 4.06 24.05
N ASP A 268 13.77 3.84 23.33
CA ASP A 268 13.40 4.69 22.20
C ASP A 268 12.59 5.93 22.63
N ASP A 269 12.02 5.94 23.84
CA ASP A 269 11.28 7.09 24.42
C ASP A 269 12.20 8.20 24.99
N GLU A 270 13.51 7.94 25.17
CA GLU A 270 14.45 8.92 25.76
C GLU A 270 15.43 9.55 24.74
N GLU A 271 15.41 9.16 23.45
CA GLU A 271 16.34 9.67 22.41
C GLU A 271 15.69 10.51 21.29
N GLU A 272 14.38 10.80 21.31
CA GLU A 272 13.75 11.73 20.35
C GLU A 272 13.87 13.23 20.71
N ASP A 273 14.44 13.55 21.87
CA ASP A 273 14.90 14.90 22.17
C ASP A 273 16.43 14.92 22.16
N VAL A 274 17.02 15.86 21.42
CA VAL A 274 18.45 16.24 21.34
C VAL A 274 19.25 15.65 20.15
N LEU A 275 19.21 16.31 18.99
CA LEU A 275 20.30 17.15 18.41
C LEU A 275 20.07 17.47 16.91
N GLU A 276 19.44 18.62 16.62
CA GLU A 276 19.83 19.43 15.46
C GLU A 276 21.04 20.29 15.88
N GLU A 277 22.25 19.88 15.51
CA GLU A 277 23.39 20.80 15.44
C GLU A 277 23.86 20.87 13.97
N GLU A 278 23.44 21.93 13.28
CA GLU A 278 23.99 22.30 11.97
C GLU A 278 25.47 22.67 12.11
N ASP A 279 26.33 21.94 11.39
CA ASP A 279 27.76 22.21 11.28
C ASP A 279 28.02 23.56 10.56
N ALA A 280 28.37 24.60 11.31
CA ALA A 280 28.92 25.83 10.77
C ALA A 280 30.45 25.73 10.66
N GLU A 281 30.99 25.61 9.44
CA GLU A 281 32.44 25.69 9.21
C GLU A 281 32.99 27.09 9.51
N PHE A 282 34.05 27.14 10.32
CA PHE A 282 34.71 28.36 10.79
C PHE A 282 36.13 28.45 10.20
N ASP A 283 36.55 29.64 9.76
CA ASP A 283 37.92 29.81 9.28
C ASP A 283 38.95 29.94 10.43
N SER A 284 40.23 29.88 10.07
CA SER A 284 41.37 29.90 11.01
C SER A 284 41.48 31.17 11.87
N ASP A 285 40.72 32.23 11.58
CA ASP A 285 40.72 33.48 12.35
C ASP A 285 39.40 33.74 13.08
N GLY A 286 38.48 32.78 13.06
CA GLY A 286 37.34 32.80 13.93
C GLY A 286 36.14 33.60 13.40
N ASN A 287 35.94 33.66 12.08
CA ASN A 287 34.75 34.26 11.48
C ASN A 287 33.98 33.25 10.61
N ILE A 288 32.65 33.42 10.57
CA ILE A 288 31.72 32.67 9.71
C ILE A 288 32.00 33.05 8.24
N VAL A 289 32.23 32.06 7.39
CA VAL A 289 32.35 32.25 5.93
C VAL A 289 30.93 32.33 5.36
N GLN A 290 30.47 33.52 4.98
CA GLN A 290 29.27 33.68 4.15
C GLN A 290 29.65 33.41 2.70
N ASP A 291 29.08 32.36 2.10
CA ASP A 291 29.13 32.17 0.65
C ASP A 291 28.04 33.06 0.03
N ASP A 292 28.45 34.22 -0.49
CA ASP A 292 27.58 35.16 -1.21
C ASP A 292 27.19 34.55 -2.57
N ASN A 293 26.20 33.66 -2.61
CA ASN A 293 25.35 33.38 -3.78
C ASN A 293 24.16 32.49 -3.40
N ASP A 294 23.21 33.01 -2.65
CA ASP A 294 21.79 32.72 -2.89
C ASP A 294 20.94 33.82 -2.25
N ALA A 295 19.96 34.30 -3.01
CA ALA A 295 19.08 35.37 -2.58
C ALA A 295 18.01 34.77 -1.66
N ASP A 296 18.34 34.63 -0.38
CA ASP A 296 17.39 34.27 0.66
C ASP A 296 16.33 35.36 0.84
N MET A 297 15.08 34.97 0.60
CA MET A 297 13.90 35.80 0.78
C MET A 297 13.28 35.44 2.12
N HIS A 298 13.38 36.34 3.12
CA HIS A 298 12.77 36.16 4.44
C HIS A 298 11.25 35.88 4.34
N PRO A 299 10.70 34.88 5.06
CA PRO A 299 9.28 34.47 4.97
C PRO A 299 8.35 35.36 5.83
N GLY A 300 8.56 36.68 5.81
CA GLY A 300 7.78 37.62 6.63
C GLY A 300 7.18 38.80 5.88
N ASP A 301 7.79 39.24 4.77
CA ASP A 301 7.49 40.56 4.18
C ASP A 301 6.87 40.54 2.75
N ASP A 302 6.59 39.38 2.15
CA ASP A 302 6.20 39.31 0.72
C ASP A 302 4.90 38.54 0.40
N VAL A 303 4.11 38.13 1.41
CA VAL A 303 2.85 37.41 1.14
C VAL A 303 1.77 38.36 0.59
N SER A 304 1.79 39.65 0.96
CA SER A 304 0.84 40.65 0.46
C SER A 304 0.88 40.76 -1.06
N ASP A 305 2.07 40.68 -1.64
CA ASP A 305 2.31 40.75 -3.07
C ASP A 305 1.89 39.46 -3.78
N LEU A 306 1.47 38.42 -3.06
CA LEU A 306 0.85 37.21 -3.60
C LEU A 306 -0.69 37.21 -3.47
N MET A 307 -1.32 38.18 -2.79
CA MET A 307 -2.76 38.15 -2.48
C MET A 307 -3.72 38.61 -3.59
N GLU A 308 -3.21 39.20 -4.67
CA GLU A 308 -4.03 39.62 -5.81
C GLU A 308 -4.07 38.47 -6.83
N ASP A 309 -5.28 37.98 -7.10
CA ASP A 309 -5.48 36.87 -8.03
C ASP A 309 -5.39 37.38 -9.48
N ILE A 310 -4.61 36.68 -10.31
CA ILE A 310 -4.56 36.91 -11.76
C ILE A 310 -5.54 35.91 -12.40
N PRO A 311 -6.55 36.35 -13.17
CA PRO A 311 -7.46 35.44 -13.85
C PRO A 311 -6.70 34.49 -14.78
N LEU A 312 -6.95 33.18 -14.66
CA LEU A 312 -6.46 32.16 -15.59
C LEU A 312 -7.19 32.34 -16.93
N SER A 313 -6.69 33.22 -17.81
CA SER A 313 -7.26 33.39 -19.14
C SER A 313 -6.89 32.20 -20.03
N SER A 314 -7.88 31.39 -20.36
CA SER A 314 -7.87 30.57 -21.58
C SER A 314 -8.24 31.48 -22.74
N ASP A 315 -7.26 31.89 -23.56
CA ASP A 315 -7.45 32.07 -25.00
C ASP A 315 -6.10 32.40 -25.66
N SER A 316 -5.72 31.57 -26.63
CA SER A 316 -4.68 31.84 -27.60
C SER A 316 -5.33 31.86 -28.98
N GLU A 317 -5.86 33.02 -29.37
CA GLU A 317 -6.07 33.33 -30.79
C GLU A 317 -5.30 34.61 -31.12
N SER A 318 -4.28 34.45 -31.96
CA SER A 318 -3.48 35.51 -32.52
C SER A 318 -4.04 35.87 -33.88
N GLU A 319 -4.65 37.05 -34.05
CA GLU A 319 -4.69 37.72 -35.35
C GLU A 319 -4.54 39.25 -35.20
N GLU A 320 -3.71 39.81 -36.06
CA GLU A 320 -3.38 41.24 -36.18
C GLU A 320 -4.54 42.00 -36.86
N GLU A 321 -4.88 43.19 -36.36
CA GLU A 321 -5.69 44.17 -37.11
C GLU A 321 -4.91 45.45 -37.41
N PRO A 322 -5.18 46.09 -38.56
CA PRO A 322 -5.03 47.53 -38.70
C PRO A 322 -6.37 48.24 -39.04
N MET A 323 -6.81 49.08 -38.09
CA MET A 323 -7.28 50.47 -38.25
C MET A 323 -8.08 50.89 -39.52
N SER A 324 -9.35 51.30 -39.33
CA SER A 324 -9.84 52.71 -39.41
C SER A 324 -11.23 52.93 -40.05
N GLU A 325 -11.88 54.03 -39.60
CA GLU A 325 -13.01 54.81 -40.16
C GLU A 325 -14.45 54.25 -39.94
N THR A 326 -15.20 54.74 -38.92
CA THR A 326 -16.03 55.97 -38.78
C THR A 326 -17.44 55.95 -39.39
N GLU A 327 -18.41 56.40 -38.56
CA GLU A 327 -19.80 56.85 -38.81
C GLU A 327 -20.89 55.75 -39.01
N SER A 328 -22.10 55.77 -38.44
CA SER A 328 -22.82 56.70 -37.54
C SER A 328 -24.26 56.14 -37.29
N ILE A 329 -24.76 56.22 -36.04
CA ILE A 329 -26.16 56.53 -35.56
C ILE A 329 -27.26 55.51 -36.01
N GLU A 330 -28.05 54.85 -35.14
CA GLU A 330 -29.15 55.37 -34.30
C GLU A 330 -29.52 54.44 -33.13
N GLU A 331 -29.95 55.12 -32.06
CA GLU A 331 -30.42 54.64 -30.75
C GLU A 331 -31.79 53.94 -30.84
N GLU A 332 -32.04 52.97 -29.95
CA GLU A 332 -33.33 52.86 -29.28
C GLU A 332 -33.15 52.19 -27.90
N GLU A 333 -33.86 52.75 -26.93
CA GLU A 333 -33.76 52.62 -25.49
C GLU A 333 -34.22 51.25 -24.95
N GLU A 334 -33.67 50.78 -23.82
CA GLU A 334 -34.40 50.78 -22.53
C GLU A 334 -33.74 49.93 -21.41
N VAL A 335 -33.87 50.49 -20.20
CA VAL A 335 -33.82 49.95 -18.82
C VAL A 335 -32.47 49.62 -18.14
N ASN A 336 -32.10 50.55 -17.26
CA ASN A 336 -31.21 50.41 -16.10
C ASN A 336 -31.65 49.28 -15.15
N GLU A 337 -30.71 48.51 -14.62
CA GLU A 337 -30.62 48.29 -13.18
C GLU A 337 -29.19 47.86 -12.81
N SER A 338 -28.50 48.79 -12.14
CA SER A 338 -27.23 48.59 -11.45
C SER A 338 -27.54 48.02 -10.07
N GLU A 339 -26.98 46.86 -9.73
CA GLU A 339 -26.91 46.44 -8.33
C GLU A 339 -25.49 46.04 -7.91
N GLU A 340 -25.23 46.41 -6.66
CA GLU A 340 -23.95 46.65 -6.04
C GLU A 340 -23.23 45.36 -5.65
N ILE A 341 -21.90 45.39 -5.78
CA ILE A 341 -20.99 44.43 -5.16
C ILE A 341 -21.09 44.61 -3.65
N GLN A 342 -21.73 43.67 -2.95
CA GLN A 342 -21.69 43.62 -1.50
C GLN A 342 -20.39 42.97 -1.01
N THR A 343 -19.54 43.83 -0.47
CA THR A 343 -18.44 43.51 0.43
C THR A 343 -18.98 42.89 1.72
N LEU A 344 -18.56 41.67 2.06
CA LEU A 344 -18.74 41.14 3.41
C LEU A 344 -17.50 41.47 4.25
N LEU A 345 -17.68 42.44 5.12
CA LEU A 345 -16.74 42.87 6.15
C LEU A 345 -16.82 41.94 7.38
N MET A 346 -15.61 41.68 7.89
CA MET A 346 -15.18 41.42 9.26
C MET A 346 -16.16 41.81 10.40
N GLU A 347 -17.19 41.00 10.67
CA GLU A 347 -17.98 41.08 11.91
C GLU A 347 -18.83 39.80 12.04
N ASP A 348 -18.22 38.72 12.55
CA ASP A 348 -18.91 37.57 13.18
C ASP A 348 -17.88 36.72 13.97
N ILE A 349 -16.93 37.41 14.59
CA ILE A 349 -16.06 36.88 15.64
C ILE A 349 -16.66 37.39 16.95
N ASP A 350 -16.79 36.50 17.93
CA ASP A 350 -17.32 36.69 19.28
C ASP A 350 -18.83 36.46 19.44
N ARG A 351 -19.18 35.20 19.73
CA ARG A 351 -20.17 34.87 20.78
C ARG A 351 -20.09 33.41 21.22
N LEU A 352 -19.74 33.26 22.50
CA LEU A 352 -19.95 32.12 23.40
C LEU A 352 -18.78 31.14 23.60
N GLU A 353 -17.66 31.67 24.09
CA GLU A 353 -16.85 31.01 25.11
C GLU A 353 -17.19 31.65 26.47
N ASN A 354 -17.67 30.83 27.42
CA ASN A 354 -17.43 30.92 28.87
C ASN A 354 -18.45 30.08 29.64
N SER A 355 -17.97 28.96 30.19
CA SER A 355 -18.25 28.58 31.58
C SER A 355 -17.23 27.53 32.03
N ASP A 356 -16.22 28.00 32.76
CA ASP A 356 -15.27 27.23 33.55
C ASP A 356 -15.90 26.69 34.85
N ALA A 357 -15.20 25.69 35.41
CA ALA A 357 -15.13 25.23 36.81
C ALA A 357 -16.28 24.35 37.33
N ASP A 358 -16.10 23.29 38.13
CA ASP A 358 -15.13 23.01 39.19
C ASP A 358 -14.86 21.48 39.37
N THR A 359 -13.82 21.18 40.15
CA THR A 359 -13.25 19.91 40.61
C THR A 359 -14.16 19.05 41.51
N ASP A 360 -13.86 17.74 41.65
CA ASP A 360 -13.50 17.09 42.93
C ASP A 360 -13.26 15.56 42.82
N GLN A 361 -12.58 15.03 43.84
CA GLN A 361 -11.74 13.83 43.95
C GLN A 361 -12.45 12.51 44.38
N GLU A 362 -11.67 11.41 44.29
CA GLU A 362 -11.70 10.15 45.07
C GLU A 362 -12.87 9.17 44.79
N GLU A 363 -12.76 7.83 44.82
CA GLU A 363 -11.94 6.91 45.62
C GLU A 363 -11.98 5.47 44.99
N GLU A 364 -11.15 4.58 45.54
CA GLU A 364 -10.84 3.18 45.18
C GLU A 364 -12.03 2.20 45.01
N GLU A 365 -11.82 1.07 44.32
CA GLU A 365 -11.98 -0.27 44.96
C GLU A 365 -11.48 -1.44 44.10
N VAL A 366 -10.76 -2.34 44.78
CA VAL A 366 -10.26 -3.65 44.36
C VAL A 366 -11.34 -4.72 44.61
N SER A 367 -11.57 -5.64 43.67
CA SER A 367 -12.27 -6.93 43.97
C SER A 367 -12.01 -7.97 42.87
N THR A 368 -11.06 -8.88 43.08
CA THR A 368 -11.26 -10.30 43.44
C THR A 368 -12.15 -11.12 42.51
N LEU A 369 -11.54 -12.03 41.74
CA LEU A 369 -12.15 -13.30 41.38
C LEU A 369 -11.19 -14.46 41.69
N SER A 370 -11.64 -15.29 42.62
CA SER A 370 -11.14 -16.62 42.94
C SER A 370 -11.84 -17.64 42.02
N LEU A 371 -11.18 -18.67 41.49
CA LEU A 371 -11.11 -20.09 41.94
C LEU A 371 -10.88 -20.90 40.63
N SER A 372 -10.19 -22.03 40.51
CA SER A 372 -9.71 -23.05 41.46
C SER A 372 -8.70 -23.96 40.74
N GLU A 373 -7.72 -24.43 41.51
CA GLU A 373 -6.76 -25.50 41.20
C GLU A 373 -7.45 -26.88 41.15
N ASP A 374 -6.92 -27.79 40.32
CA ASP A 374 -6.87 -29.23 40.62
C ASP A 374 -5.52 -29.77 40.09
N GLU A 375 -4.65 -30.14 41.03
CA GLU A 375 -3.40 -30.88 40.82
C GLU A 375 -3.68 -32.39 40.79
N ASP A 376 -2.96 -33.13 39.95
CA ASP A 376 -2.64 -34.54 40.21
C ASP A 376 -1.23 -34.84 39.67
N GLU A 377 -0.26 -34.90 40.59
CA GLU A 377 1.07 -35.47 40.37
C GLU A 377 1.00 -37.02 40.47
N ASP A 378 1.70 -37.73 39.58
CA ASP A 378 2.37 -38.96 40.02
C ASP A 378 3.67 -39.22 39.24
N ASN A 379 4.71 -39.55 40.01
CA ASN A 379 6.11 -39.47 39.64
C ASN A 379 6.75 -40.85 39.79
N THR A 380 7.32 -41.44 38.73
CA THR A 380 8.29 -42.55 38.90
C THR A 380 9.43 -42.53 37.88
N ASN A 381 10.64 -42.34 38.40
CA ASN A 381 11.93 -42.48 37.73
C ASN A 381 12.31 -43.96 37.48
N THR A 382 12.81 -44.27 36.29
CA THR A 382 13.84 -45.32 36.12
C THR A 382 14.73 -45.06 34.90
N ALA A 383 16.04 -44.95 35.15
CA ALA A 383 17.07 -44.79 34.13
C ALA A 383 17.51 -46.12 33.52
N GLN A 384 17.64 -46.20 32.18
CA GLN A 384 18.82 -46.69 31.46
C GLN A 384 18.64 -46.73 29.93
N THR A 385 19.71 -46.30 29.24
CA THR A 385 20.15 -46.55 27.84
C THR A 385 19.49 -45.80 26.66
N LEU A 386 20.21 -44.77 26.19
CA LEU A 386 20.24 -44.20 24.82
C LEU A 386 20.68 -45.28 23.79
N PRO A 387 20.28 -45.20 22.49
CA PRO A 387 20.25 -43.97 21.70
C PRO A 387 19.00 -43.79 20.81
N GLU A 388 18.16 -42.80 21.10
CA GLU A 388 17.07 -42.31 20.21
C GLU A 388 16.60 -40.87 20.57
N ILE A 389 17.35 -40.14 21.44
CA ILE A 389 16.80 -38.97 22.17
C ILE A 389 16.77 -37.66 21.36
N GLU A 390 17.65 -37.45 20.38
CA GLU A 390 17.69 -36.17 19.64
C GLU A 390 16.42 -35.89 18.82
N ASN A 391 15.70 -36.94 18.38
CA ASN A 391 14.51 -36.79 17.54
C ASN A 391 13.21 -36.57 18.34
N ASN A 392 13.24 -36.79 19.65
CA ASN A 392 12.05 -36.61 20.49
C ASN A 392 12.00 -35.20 21.07
N ASP A 393 13.16 -34.63 21.42
CA ASP A 393 13.23 -33.28 21.97
C ASP A 393 12.81 -32.22 20.94
N SER A 394 13.26 -32.33 19.68
CA SER A 394 12.87 -31.40 18.61
C SER A 394 11.37 -31.46 18.27
N LYS A 395 10.78 -32.66 18.29
CA LYS A 395 9.32 -32.82 18.06
C LYS A 395 8.49 -32.29 19.23
N VAL A 396 8.99 -32.40 20.46
CA VAL A 396 8.34 -31.83 21.65
C VAL A 396 8.41 -30.31 21.61
N GLU A 397 9.54 -29.74 21.22
CA GLU A 397 9.72 -28.29 21.05
C GLU A 397 8.81 -27.74 19.94
N LEU A 398 8.79 -28.38 18.77
CA LEU A 398 7.88 -28.03 17.68
C LEU A 398 6.40 -28.10 18.12
N ALA A 399 6.00 -29.17 18.81
CA ALA A 399 4.63 -29.30 19.31
C ALA A 399 4.25 -28.20 20.31
N LYS A 400 5.23 -27.73 21.11
CA LYS A 400 5.04 -26.61 22.03
C LYS A 400 4.87 -25.29 21.26
N GLU A 401 5.74 -25.01 20.28
CA GLU A 401 5.64 -23.81 19.45
C GLU A 401 4.31 -23.77 18.67
N LEU A 402 3.91 -24.87 18.05
CA LEU A 402 2.64 -24.97 17.31
C LEU A 402 1.39 -24.78 18.19
N SER A 403 1.53 -24.98 19.51
CA SER A 403 0.44 -24.73 20.47
C SER A 403 0.26 -23.24 20.82
N GLU A 404 1.28 -22.42 20.60
CA GLU A 404 1.28 -20.97 20.82
C GLU A 404 1.08 -20.27 19.47
N SER A 405 -0.17 -19.89 19.14
CA SER A 405 -0.49 -19.29 17.83
C SER A 405 0.28 -18.00 17.54
N SER A 406 0.58 -17.20 18.56
CA SER A 406 1.31 -15.92 18.40
C SER A 406 2.74 -16.07 17.92
N LYS A 407 3.31 -17.26 18.05
CA LYS A 407 4.63 -17.61 17.52
C LYS A 407 4.58 -18.26 16.15
N CYS A 408 3.42 -18.26 15.50
CA CYS A 408 3.21 -18.93 14.24
C CYS A 408 2.67 -17.99 13.16
N CYS A 409 2.85 -18.40 11.92
CA CYS A 409 2.14 -17.90 10.77
C CYS A 409 1.09 -18.95 10.36
N ASP A 410 -0.15 -18.52 10.15
CA ASP A 410 -1.27 -19.38 9.83
C ASP A 410 -1.82 -19.10 8.43
N ILE A 411 -2.27 -20.16 7.74
CA ILE A 411 -3.20 -20.04 6.62
C ILE A 411 -4.53 -20.62 7.06
N VAL A 412 -5.55 -19.77 7.07
CA VAL A 412 -6.91 -20.15 7.47
C VAL A 412 -7.87 -20.09 6.29
N LEU A 413 -8.83 -21.02 6.25
CA LEU A 413 -9.91 -21.05 5.29
C LEU A 413 -10.97 -20.00 5.64
N THR A 414 -11.15 -19.01 4.77
CA THR A 414 -12.16 -17.94 4.92
C THR A 414 -13.41 -18.20 4.10
N ALA A 415 -13.27 -18.87 2.95
CA ALA A 415 -14.39 -19.19 2.07
C ALA A 415 -14.15 -20.50 1.31
N LEU A 416 -15.22 -21.27 1.07
CA LEU A 416 -15.11 -22.53 0.32
C LEU A 416 -14.75 -22.27 -1.15
N PRO A 417 -13.86 -23.09 -1.74
CA PRO A 417 -13.47 -22.92 -3.13
C PRO A 417 -14.57 -23.37 -4.09
N SER A 418 -14.53 -22.84 -5.30
CA SER A 418 -15.55 -23.09 -6.30
C SER A 418 -15.18 -24.24 -7.23
N LYS A 419 -16.21 -24.87 -7.82
CA LYS A 419 -16.02 -25.89 -8.86
C LYS A 419 -15.43 -25.32 -10.16
N GLU A 420 -15.58 -24.01 -10.40
CA GLU A 420 -15.05 -23.33 -11.59
C GLU A 420 -13.53 -23.51 -11.70
N HIS A 421 -12.85 -23.42 -10.57
CA HIS A 421 -11.40 -23.57 -10.44
C HIS A 421 -11.00 -24.95 -9.92
N ASN A 422 -11.82 -25.97 -10.16
CA ASN A 422 -11.59 -27.34 -9.72
C ASN A 422 -11.31 -27.47 -8.21
N PHE A 423 -11.90 -26.60 -7.39
CA PHE A 423 -11.71 -26.52 -5.94
C PHE A 423 -10.28 -26.14 -5.49
N GLU A 424 -9.53 -25.42 -6.33
CA GLU A 424 -8.30 -24.76 -5.92
C GLU A 424 -8.57 -23.66 -4.89
N LEU A 425 -7.71 -23.59 -3.86
CA LEU A 425 -7.72 -22.58 -2.82
C LEU A 425 -6.80 -21.42 -3.21
N PHE A 426 -7.34 -20.22 -3.13
CA PHE A 426 -6.62 -19.00 -3.49
C PHE A 426 -6.45 -18.06 -2.31
N ASN A 427 -5.28 -17.46 -2.22
CA ASN A 427 -4.99 -16.27 -1.43
C ASN A 427 -5.26 -14.99 -2.27
N THR A 428 -4.92 -13.82 -1.73
CA THR A 428 -4.95 -12.52 -2.43
C THR A 428 -3.56 -11.90 -2.47
N TYR A 429 -3.22 -11.20 -3.57
CA TYR A 429 -1.97 -10.41 -3.66
C TYR A 429 -2.16 -9.02 -3.02
N GLY A 430 -3.23 -8.84 -2.26
CA GLY A 430 -3.84 -7.55 -1.97
C GLY A 430 -4.93 -7.23 -2.98
N ASN A 431 -5.96 -6.51 -2.52
CA ASN A 431 -7.13 -6.16 -3.32
C ASN A 431 -6.98 -4.85 -4.10
N GLU A 432 -5.78 -4.26 -4.10
CA GLU A 432 -5.55 -2.87 -4.56
C GLU A 432 -4.53 -2.77 -5.71
N LEU A 433 -3.84 -3.87 -6.06
CA LEU A 433 -2.75 -3.81 -7.04
C LEU A 433 -3.25 -3.63 -8.48
N SER A 434 -2.72 -2.61 -9.16
CA SER A 434 -2.91 -2.38 -10.59
C SER A 434 -1.99 -3.28 -11.44
N ASN A 435 -2.30 -3.40 -12.73
CA ASN A 435 -1.53 -4.24 -13.66
C ASN A 435 -0.02 -3.89 -13.75
N PRO A 436 0.41 -2.62 -13.72
CA PRO A 436 1.82 -2.25 -13.61
C PRO A 436 2.53 -2.88 -12.40
N PHE A 437 1.93 -2.82 -11.21
CA PHE A 437 2.52 -3.40 -10.00
C PHE A 437 2.49 -4.92 -10.01
N LEU A 438 1.41 -5.53 -10.52
CA LEU A 438 1.35 -6.99 -10.71
C LEU A 438 2.47 -7.48 -11.65
N LEU A 439 2.72 -6.73 -12.73
CA LEU A 439 3.77 -7.05 -13.68
C LEU A 439 5.16 -6.91 -13.06
N GLN A 440 5.41 -5.82 -12.33
CA GLN A 440 6.70 -5.58 -11.69
C GLN A 440 7.00 -6.61 -10.58
N ARG A 441 6.03 -6.90 -9.70
CA ARG A 441 6.23 -7.78 -8.54
C ARG A 441 6.11 -9.27 -8.86
N TYR A 442 5.22 -9.64 -9.79
CA TYR A 442 4.87 -11.04 -10.03
C TYR A 442 5.04 -11.49 -11.49
N GLY A 443 5.40 -10.60 -12.41
CA GLY A 443 5.67 -10.96 -13.81
C GLY A 443 4.42 -11.25 -14.65
N PHE A 444 3.22 -10.94 -14.16
CA PHE A 444 1.97 -11.16 -14.90
C PHE A 444 1.02 -9.96 -14.81
N ILE A 445 0.02 -9.94 -15.69
CA ILE A 445 -1.09 -8.97 -15.66
C ILE A 445 -2.42 -9.70 -15.58
N SER A 446 -3.47 -8.98 -15.19
CA SER A 446 -4.82 -9.53 -15.20
C SER A 446 -5.76 -8.76 -16.13
N LYS A 447 -6.54 -9.53 -16.88
CA LYS A 447 -7.54 -8.98 -17.79
C LYS A 447 -8.75 -8.53 -16.99
N GLY A 448 -9.12 -7.25 -17.11
CA GLY A 448 -10.27 -6.67 -16.43
C GLY A 448 -10.01 -6.37 -14.95
N ASN A 449 -8.76 -6.05 -14.59
CA ASN A 449 -8.39 -5.70 -13.23
C ASN A 449 -9.26 -4.52 -12.72
N PRO A 450 -9.97 -4.66 -11.58
CA PRO A 450 -10.80 -3.58 -11.03
C PRO A 450 -9.98 -2.35 -10.61
N ASN A 451 -8.69 -2.53 -10.32
CA ASN A 451 -7.76 -1.48 -9.88
C ASN A 451 -7.01 -0.83 -11.04
N ALA A 452 -7.44 -1.05 -12.30
CA ALA A 452 -6.83 -0.39 -13.43
C ALA A 452 -7.04 1.13 -13.33
N SER A 453 -5.96 1.88 -13.39
CA SER A 453 -5.96 3.34 -13.34
C SER A 453 -5.07 3.92 -14.44
N CYS A 454 -5.07 5.25 -14.54
CA CYS A 454 -4.31 6.02 -15.51
C CYS A 454 -3.70 7.29 -14.89
N LEU A 455 -2.40 7.26 -14.63
CA LEU A 455 -1.56 8.40 -14.22
C LEU A 455 -1.51 9.57 -15.21
N LEU A 456 -1.62 10.80 -14.72
CA LEU A 456 -1.59 12.05 -15.50
C LEU A 456 -0.45 12.98 -15.07
N SER A 457 0.52 12.48 -14.29
CA SER A 457 1.61 13.26 -13.69
C SER A 457 2.39 14.07 -14.75
N VAL A 458 2.77 13.44 -15.87
CA VAL A 458 3.49 14.11 -16.96
C VAL A 458 2.73 15.33 -17.50
N GLN A 459 1.41 15.20 -17.65
CA GLN A 459 0.56 16.27 -18.18
C GLN A 459 0.30 17.36 -17.13
N MET A 460 0.11 16.97 -15.88
CA MET A 460 0.02 17.91 -14.76
C MET A 460 1.29 18.74 -14.62
N PHE A 461 2.48 18.12 -14.59
CA PHE A 461 3.74 18.87 -14.49
C PHE A 461 4.01 19.75 -15.71
N ALA A 462 3.61 19.31 -16.91
CA ALA A 462 3.68 20.15 -18.11
C ALA A 462 2.74 21.37 -18.02
N TYR A 463 1.56 21.20 -17.43
CA TYR A 463 0.62 22.29 -17.13
C TYR A 463 1.18 23.25 -16.09
N LEU A 464 1.68 22.74 -14.95
CA LEU A 464 2.31 23.54 -13.90
C LEU A 464 3.49 24.33 -14.43
N LYS A 465 4.35 23.73 -15.26
CA LYS A 465 5.48 24.43 -15.89
C LYS A 465 5.05 25.64 -16.72
N LYS A 466 3.90 25.57 -17.41
CA LYS A 466 3.35 26.70 -18.16
C LYS A 466 2.81 27.79 -17.24
N LEU A 467 2.11 27.42 -16.17
CA LEU A 467 1.60 28.37 -15.17
C LEU A 467 2.72 29.09 -14.42
N LYS A 468 3.73 28.34 -13.96
CA LYS A 468 4.91 28.84 -13.25
C LYS A 468 5.84 29.71 -14.11
N ALA A 469 5.49 29.99 -15.38
CA ALA A 469 6.21 30.96 -16.20
C ALA A 469 6.08 32.39 -15.65
N ASN A 470 4.97 32.71 -14.97
CA ASN A 470 4.82 33.95 -14.23
C ASN A 470 5.41 33.78 -12.82
N LYS A 471 6.34 34.67 -12.43
CA LYS A 471 7.02 34.60 -11.12
C LYS A 471 6.06 34.61 -9.92
N ARG A 472 4.98 35.38 -9.99
CA ARG A 472 3.98 35.47 -8.91
C ARG A 472 3.19 34.17 -8.79
N ILE A 473 2.69 33.67 -9.92
CA ILE A 473 1.98 32.38 -9.97
C ILE A 473 2.90 31.24 -9.55
N LYS A 474 4.18 31.30 -9.90
CA LYS A 474 5.18 30.34 -9.44
C LYS A 474 5.23 30.29 -7.92
N ALA A 475 5.45 31.41 -7.24
CA ALA A 475 5.50 31.46 -5.78
C ALA A 475 4.20 30.97 -5.14
N GLN A 476 3.04 31.38 -5.67
CA GLN A 476 1.74 30.91 -5.19
C GLN A 476 1.57 29.39 -5.33
N MET A 477 1.98 28.80 -6.46
CA MET A 477 1.87 27.36 -6.70
C MET A 477 2.89 26.56 -5.90
N ASP A 478 4.10 27.07 -5.71
CA ASP A 478 5.12 26.42 -4.90
C ASP A 478 4.64 26.29 -3.44
N MET A 479 4.06 27.35 -2.86
CA MET A 479 3.47 27.28 -1.50
C MET A 479 2.28 26.30 -1.39
N LYS A 480 1.46 26.18 -2.44
CA LYS A 480 0.34 25.24 -2.45
C LYS A 480 0.80 23.79 -2.51
N LEU A 481 1.80 23.52 -3.34
CA LEU A 481 2.36 22.17 -3.49
C LEU A 481 3.06 21.73 -2.20
N ASP A 482 3.88 22.60 -1.63
CA ASP A 482 4.56 22.36 -0.35
C ASP A 482 3.55 22.08 0.78
N TRP A 483 2.48 22.88 0.88
CA TRP A 483 1.40 22.60 1.84
C TRP A 483 0.73 21.24 1.61
N TYR A 484 0.54 20.84 0.36
CA TYR A 484 -0.07 19.55 0.05
C TYR A 484 0.85 18.39 0.39
N GLU A 485 2.14 18.49 0.05
CA GLU A 485 3.16 17.48 0.31
C GLU A 485 3.42 17.31 1.83
N ASN A 486 3.37 18.38 2.61
CA ASN A 486 3.70 18.31 4.05
C ASN A 486 2.52 18.02 4.98
N GLY A 487 1.32 17.75 4.46
CA GLY A 487 0.20 17.32 5.31
C GLY A 487 -1.18 17.36 4.66
N GLY A 488 -1.37 18.15 3.60
CA GLY A 488 -2.64 18.14 2.86
C GLY A 488 -2.94 16.77 2.23
N PHE A 489 -1.92 16.06 1.75
CA PHE A 489 -2.03 14.75 1.11
C PHE A 489 -2.51 13.66 2.06
N ASP A 490 -1.86 13.53 3.22
CA ASP A 490 -2.20 12.51 4.21
C ASP A 490 -3.61 12.75 4.75
N MET A 491 -3.93 14.01 5.07
CA MET A 491 -5.28 14.38 5.51
C MET A 491 -6.35 14.09 4.44
N VAL A 492 -6.03 14.22 3.14
CA VAL A 492 -6.95 13.80 2.08
C VAL A 492 -7.10 12.29 2.05
N ASN A 493 -6.02 11.51 2.21
CA ASN A 493 -6.10 10.05 2.28
C ASN A 493 -6.98 9.61 3.46
N ASP A 494 -6.74 10.14 4.65
CA ASP A 494 -7.50 9.82 5.87
C ASP A 494 -9.00 10.10 5.65
N LEU A 495 -9.34 11.29 5.14
CA LEU A 495 -10.73 11.66 4.86
C LEU A 495 -11.38 10.87 3.72
N CYS A 496 -10.59 10.25 2.84
CA CYS A 496 -11.10 9.39 1.78
C CYS A 496 -11.31 7.94 2.24
N GLY A 497 -10.54 7.50 3.25
CA GLY A 497 -10.64 6.18 3.89
C GLY A 497 -11.66 6.12 5.03
N ASP A 498 -11.78 7.19 5.82
CA ASP A 498 -12.65 7.30 6.98
C ASP A 498 -14.09 7.61 6.60
N CYS A 499 -14.90 6.56 6.52
CA CYS A 499 -16.34 6.70 6.71
C CYS A 499 -16.57 6.65 8.22
N GLN A 500 -17.09 7.73 8.80
CA GLN A 500 -17.53 7.77 10.20
C GLN A 500 -18.56 6.65 10.48
N ASP A 501 -18.09 5.53 11.04
CA ASP A 501 -18.94 4.52 11.68
C ASP A 501 -19.43 4.99 13.08
N ASP A 502 -19.09 6.21 13.50
CA ASP A 502 -19.40 6.72 14.85
C ASP A 502 -20.85 7.21 15.06
N ASP A 503 -21.66 7.35 14.01
CA ASP A 503 -23.07 7.77 14.16
C ASP A 503 -24.04 6.61 14.46
N CYS A 504 -23.55 5.42 14.83
CA CYS A 504 -24.38 4.30 15.25
C CYS A 504 -24.23 3.86 16.72
N ASN A 505 -23.62 4.69 17.57
CA ASN A 505 -23.48 4.44 19.02
C ASN A 505 -24.40 5.29 19.93
N ASP A 506 -25.61 5.65 19.49
CA ASP A 506 -26.64 6.23 20.37
C ASP A 506 -27.95 5.42 20.42
N CYS A 507 -27.85 4.08 20.45
CA CYS A 507 -28.99 3.24 20.82
C CYS A 507 -28.64 2.10 21.77
N ASN A 508 -27.91 2.42 22.83
CA ASN A 508 -27.78 1.56 23.99
C ASN A 508 -28.06 2.30 25.31
N ASP A 509 -29.26 2.86 25.46
CA ASP A 509 -29.85 3.17 26.76
C ASP A 509 -31.19 2.42 26.90
N GLN A 510 -31.12 1.14 27.27
CA GLN A 510 -32.27 0.45 27.84
C GLN A 510 -32.29 0.71 29.35
N GLY A 511 -33.32 1.43 29.83
CA GLY A 511 -33.82 1.17 31.17
C GLY A 511 -34.45 2.29 31.96
N LYS A 512 -35.47 2.99 31.44
CA LYS A 512 -36.47 3.66 32.31
C LYS A 512 -37.90 3.51 31.78
N CYS A 513 -38.43 2.29 31.88
CA CYS A 513 -39.88 2.08 31.96
C CYS A 513 -40.26 1.92 33.44
N ASN A 514 -40.48 3.06 34.11
CA ASN A 514 -41.28 3.12 35.32
C ASN A 514 -42.73 3.31 34.88
N ASP A 515 -43.52 2.25 34.87
CA ASP A 515 -44.96 2.39 35.05
C ASP A 515 -45.49 1.21 35.87
N ASP A 516 -45.71 1.53 37.15
CA ASP A 516 -46.64 0.81 38.01
C ASP A 516 -48.02 0.81 37.36
N HIS A 517 -48.49 -0.36 36.91
CA HIS A 517 -49.85 -0.86 37.20
C HIS A 517 -50.06 -2.24 36.56
N CYS A 518 -49.98 -3.25 37.42
CA CYS A 518 -50.64 -4.53 37.25
C CYS A 518 -52.16 -4.31 37.22
N GLU A 519 -52.88 -4.88 36.24
CA GLU A 519 -54.09 -5.70 36.49
C GLU A 519 -54.68 -6.29 35.19
N ASP A 520 -55.03 -7.57 35.32
CA ASP A 520 -56.10 -8.30 34.62
C ASP A 520 -55.89 -9.04 33.28
N SER A 521 -55.79 -10.37 33.45
CA SER A 521 -56.75 -11.40 32.99
C SER A 521 -57.05 -11.58 31.49
N ALA A 522 -56.71 -12.80 31.04
CA ALA A 522 -57.22 -13.52 29.85
C ALA A 522 -56.78 -12.91 28.50
N CYS A 523 -56.11 -13.66 27.63
CA CYS A 523 -56.80 -14.63 26.76
C CYS A 523 -55.86 -15.74 26.28
N LYS A 524 -56.44 -16.95 26.24
CA LYS A 524 -55.91 -18.17 25.66
C LYS A 524 -55.97 -18.16 24.13
N GLU A 525 -55.10 -18.98 23.52
CA GLU A 525 -55.32 -19.83 22.34
C GLU A 525 -55.97 -19.19 21.08
N ASN A 526 -55.20 -19.00 20.00
CA ASN A 526 -55.44 -19.73 18.75
C ASN A 526 -54.41 -19.46 17.64
N GLU A 527 -54.25 -20.47 16.79
CA GLU A 527 -53.50 -20.52 15.54
C GLU A 527 -54.07 -19.56 14.47
N GLY A 528 -53.17 -19.01 13.63
CA GLY A 528 -53.44 -18.75 12.21
C GLY A 528 -53.88 -17.33 11.79
N ASN A 529 -52.95 -16.65 11.11
CA ASN A 529 -53.12 -15.68 10.01
C ASN A 529 -53.85 -14.35 10.27
N CYS A 530 -53.09 -13.24 10.23
CA CYS A 530 -53.57 -11.94 9.74
C CYS A 530 -52.42 -11.25 8.99
N GLU A 531 -52.66 -11.04 7.70
CA GLU A 531 -51.95 -10.15 6.79
C GLU A 531 -52.19 -8.67 7.14
N ASP A 532 -51.25 -7.85 6.68
CA ASP A 532 -51.37 -6.44 6.27
C ASP A 532 -51.35 -5.29 7.31
N SER A 533 -50.22 -4.58 7.21
CA SER A 533 -50.16 -3.14 6.85
C SER A 533 -50.17 -2.12 7.99
N CYS A 534 -48.97 -1.55 8.20
CA CYS A 534 -48.58 -0.20 8.65
C CYS A 534 -47.31 -0.38 9.52
N CYS A 535 -46.09 -0.07 9.09
CA CYS A 535 -45.66 1.19 8.50
C CYS A 535 -44.49 0.95 7.54
N GLY A 536 -44.62 1.46 6.31
CA GLY A 536 -43.46 1.92 5.58
C GLY A 536 -43.15 3.34 6.04
N ASP A 537 -41.87 3.65 6.23
CA ASP A 537 -41.35 4.90 5.71
C ASP A 537 -39.89 4.73 5.32
N ASP A 538 -39.62 5.17 4.10
CA ASP A 538 -38.32 5.35 3.49
C ASP A 538 -37.44 6.21 4.41
N ASN A 539 -36.32 5.66 4.85
CA ASN A 539 -35.11 6.46 4.98
C ASN A 539 -33.95 5.60 4.50
N GLY A 540 -33.57 5.85 3.26
CA GLY A 540 -32.40 5.27 2.62
C GLY A 540 -31.19 5.46 3.52
N LYS A 541 -30.69 4.35 4.08
CA LYS A 541 -29.27 4.23 4.33
C LYS A 541 -28.61 4.41 2.97
N LYS A 542 -28.08 5.62 2.70
CA LYS A 542 -27.08 5.81 1.66
C LYS A 542 -25.93 4.88 2.04
N ARG A 543 -25.93 3.70 1.42
CA ARG A 543 -24.82 2.76 1.45
C ARG A 543 -23.60 3.55 0.98
N CYS A 544 -22.56 3.53 1.82
CA CYS A 544 -21.29 4.23 1.65
C CYS A 544 -20.85 4.26 0.18
N GLU A 545 -20.70 5.47 -0.37
CA GLU A 545 -20.10 5.71 -1.67
C GLU A 545 -18.61 5.33 -1.58
N SER A 546 -18.24 4.22 -2.23
CA SER A 546 -16.88 3.75 -2.55
C SER A 546 -15.72 4.26 -1.66
N GLN A 547 -15.26 3.42 -0.73
CA GLN A 547 -13.94 3.59 -0.12
C GLN A 547 -12.88 3.53 -1.24
N GLU A 548 -12.15 4.62 -1.43
CA GLU A 548 -10.95 4.64 -2.29
C GLU A 548 -9.77 4.20 -1.42
N ALA A 549 -8.95 3.27 -1.91
CA ALA A 549 -7.71 2.91 -1.23
C ALA A 549 -6.80 4.16 -1.10
N PRO A 550 -6.09 4.32 0.02
CA PRO A 550 -5.21 5.46 0.23
C PRO A 550 -4.12 5.49 -0.84
N GLU A 551 -3.81 6.69 -1.34
CA GLU A 551 -2.72 6.86 -2.30
C GLU A 551 -1.37 6.89 -1.57
N SER A 552 -0.37 6.21 -2.10
CA SER A 552 0.94 6.11 -1.43
C SER A 552 1.93 7.19 -1.85
N TRP A 553 1.63 7.97 -2.90
CA TRP A 553 2.56 8.94 -3.47
C TRP A 553 1.87 10.28 -3.72
N GLN A 554 2.52 11.33 -3.23
CA GLN A 554 2.11 12.69 -3.42
C GLN A 554 2.17 13.06 -4.92
N LEU A 555 1.29 13.97 -5.34
CA LEU A 555 1.28 14.56 -6.69
C LEU A 555 1.15 13.53 -7.85
N LEU A 556 0.43 12.42 -7.62
CA LEU A 556 0.08 11.45 -8.67
C LEU A 556 -1.40 11.54 -9.08
N PRO A 557 -1.80 12.51 -9.93
CA PRO A 557 -3.17 12.54 -10.44
C PRO A 557 -3.45 11.32 -11.30
N LYS A 558 -4.62 10.70 -11.12
CA LYS A 558 -5.05 9.48 -11.79
C LYS A 558 -6.51 9.55 -12.25
N ILE A 559 -6.79 8.83 -13.31
CA ILE A 559 -8.14 8.40 -13.69
C ILE A 559 -8.33 6.96 -13.21
N ASP A 560 -9.42 6.70 -12.53
CA ASP A 560 -9.78 5.37 -12.02
C ASP A 560 -10.36 4.45 -13.10
N ARG A 561 -10.72 3.22 -12.74
CA ARG A 561 -11.36 2.25 -13.64
C ARG A 561 -12.69 2.74 -14.21
N SER A 562 -13.40 3.60 -13.48
CA SER A 562 -14.68 4.16 -13.92
C SER A 562 -14.51 5.24 -15.00
N GLY A 563 -13.30 5.77 -15.19
CA GLY A 563 -13.02 6.87 -16.09
C GLY A 563 -13.17 8.23 -15.40
N CYS A 564 -13.40 8.25 -14.09
CA CYS A 564 -13.48 9.45 -13.27
C CYS A 564 -12.10 9.77 -12.66
N PRO A 565 -11.81 11.05 -12.38
CA PRO A 565 -10.65 11.39 -11.57
C PRO A 565 -10.82 10.87 -10.13
N THR A 566 -9.74 10.39 -9.52
CA THR A 566 -9.75 10.00 -8.10
C THR A 566 -10.04 11.21 -7.20
N LYS A 567 -10.42 10.98 -5.93
CA LYS A 567 -10.61 12.07 -4.96
C LYS A 567 -9.33 12.91 -4.80
N GLN A 568 -8.18 12.26 -4.75
CA GLN A 568 -6.86 12.91 -4.75
C GLN A 568 -6.63 13.79 -5.99
N THR A 569 -7.03 13.33 -7.18
CA THR A 569 -6.92 14.12 -8.42
C THR A 569 -7.83 15.34 -8.41
N THR A 570 -9.04 15.16 -7.88
CA THR A 570 -10.03 16.22 -7.73
C THR A 570 -9.54 17.27 -6.72
N ALA A 571 -8.98 16.85 -5.59
CA ALA A 571 -8.38 17.73 -4.60
C ALA A 571 -7.23 18.56 -5.18
N LEU A 572 -6.32 17.95 -5.96
CA LEU A 572 -5.24 18.67 -6.65
C LEU A 572 -5.76 19.71 -7.65
N LEU A 573 -6.79 19.35 -8.44
CA LEU A 573 -7.41 20.26 -9.40
C LEU A 573 -8.02 21.48 -8.69
N HIS A 574 -8.80 21.26 -7.64
CA HIS A 574 -9.38 22.32 -6.81
C HIS A 574 -8.29 23.19 -6.18
N LEU A 575 -7.23 22.58 -5.64
CA LEU A 575 -6.11 23.31 -5.05
C LEU A 575 -5.42 24.22 -6.08
N PHE A 576 -5.19 23.72 -7.30
CA PHE A 576 -4.53 24.49 -8.37
C PHE A 576 -5.39 25.66 -8.86
N THR A 577 -6.71 25.48 -8.97
CA THR A 577 -7.63 26.55 -9.44
C THR A 577 -8.08 27.48 -8.32
N MET A 578 -7.94 27.07 -7.06
CA MET A 578 -8.34 27.88 -5.90
C MET A 578 -7.60 29.23 -5.90
N PRO A 579 -8.30 30.38 -5.72
CA PRO A 579 -7.66 31.67 -5.53
C PRO A 579 -6.65 31.64 -4.37
N PHE A 580 -5.48 32.26 -4.54
CA PHE A 580 -4.39 32.11 -3.56
C PHE A 580 -4.78 32.65 -2.19
N LYS A 581 -5.54 33.74 -2.16
CA LYS A 581 -6.07 34.32 -0.92
C LYS A 581 -6.99 33.37 -0.15
N ILE A 582 -7.78 32.57 -0.88
CA ILE A 582 -8.67 31.57 -0.26
C ILE A 582 -7.82 30.44 0.30
N PHE A 583 -6.88 29.90 -0.50
CA PHE A 583 -5.94 28.89 -0.06
C PHE A 583 -5.21 29.32 1.23
N TYR A 584 -4.62 30.52 1.24
CA TYR A 584 -3.81 30.99 2.35
C TYR A 584 -4.61 31.07 3.67
N HIS A 585 -5.80 31.68 3.65
CA HIS A 585 -6.59 31.86 4.87
C HIS A 585 -7.42 30.63 5.26
N LYS A 586 -7.81 29.78 4.30
CA LYS A 586 -8.64 28.61 4.57
C LYS A 586 -7.82 27.36 4.81
N LEU A 587 -6.78 27.10 4.03
CA LEU A 587 -5.99 25.88 4.15
C LEU A 587 -4.64 26.14 4.81
N GLY A 588 -3.84 27.06 4.26
CA GLY A 588 -2.48 27.34 4.74
C GLY A 588 -2.37 27.86 6.17
N GLN A 589 -3.40 28.57 6.66
CA GLN A 589 -3.48 29.07 8.06
C GLN A 589 -4.61 28.41 8.86
N ALA A 590 -4.87 27.12 8.63
CA ALA A 590 -5.83 26.39 9.47
C ALA A 590 -5.34 26.36 10.94
N PRO A 591 -6.20 26.70 11.93
CA PRO A 591 -5.78 26.84 13.33
C PRO A 591 -5.55 25.50 14.04
N SER A 592 -6.05 24.41 13.49
CA SER A 592 -5.91 23.05 14.01
C SER A 592 -6.17 22.02 12.91
N GLU A 593 -5.68 20.80 13.10
CA GLU A 593 -5.91 19.67 12.19
C GLU A 593 -7.40 19.40 11.99
N ARG A 594 -8.20 19.38 13.07
CA ARG A 594 -9.66 19.22 12.95
C ARG A 594 -10.32 20.31 12.11
N SER A 595 -9.80 21.55 12.17
CA SER A 595 -10.28 22.63 11.31
C SER A 595 -9.83 22.42 9.87
N MET A 596 -8.58 21.98 9.67
CA MET A 596 -8.02 21.67 8.36
C MET A 596 -8.83 20.56 7.68
N ALA A 597 -9.09 19.45 8.37
CA ALA A 597 -9.89 18.33 7.89
C ALA A 597 -11.26 18.78 7.36
N ARG A 598 -12.03 19.52 8.18
CA ARG A 598 -13.33 20.08 7.76
C ARG A 598 -13.24 21.00 6.55
N ARG A 599 -12.17 21.77 6.44
CA ARG A 599 -11.96 22.69 5.32
C ARG A 599 -11.52 21.94 4.05
N ILE A 600 -10.70 20.88 4.17
CA ILE A 600 -10.35 20.00 3.06
C ILE A 600 -11.60 19.32 2.52
N THR A 601 -12.44 18.72 3.37
CA THR A 601 -13.71 18.13 2.94
C THR A 601 -14.54 19.14 2.14
N LYS A 602 -14.75 20.33 2.72
CA LYS A 602 -15.59 21.37 2.12
C LYS A 602 -15.04 21.96 0.81
N TYR A 603 -13.73 22.17 0.71
CA TYR A 603 -13.12 22.92 -0.39
C TYR A 603 -12.46 22.05 -1.45
N LEU A 604 -12.04 20.83 -1.11
CA LEU A 604 -11.28 19.94 -2.00
C LEU A 604 -11.99 18.62 -2.34
N LEU A 605 -12.92 18.13 -1.51
CA LEU A 605 -13.55 16.81 -1.71
C LEU A 605 -15.02 16.88 -2.12
N GLU A 606 -15.83 17.68 -1.43
CA GLU A 606 -17.27 17.83 -1.74
C GLU A 606 -17.58 18.54 -3.06
N PRO A 607 -16.82 19.56 -3.51
CA PRO A 607 -17.18 20.30 -4.72
C PRO A 607 -17.03 19.45 -5.99
N GLU A 608 -18.07 19.46 -6.84
CA GLU A 608 -17.94 18.96 -8.20
C GLU A 608 -16.95 19.80 -9.02
N LEU A 609 -16.30 19.16 -10.00
CA LEU A 609 -15.38 19.84 -10.90
C LEU A 609 -16.05 20.99 -11.66
N SER A 610 -15.46 22.17 -11.57
CA SER A 610 -15.83 23.35 -12.32
C SER A 610 -15.57 23.17 -13.82
N LYS A 611 -16.20 24.01 -14.66
CA LYS A 611 -15.96 23.98 -16.13
C LYS A 611 -14.48 24.17 -16.48
N THR A 612 -13.78 25.01 -15.71
CA THR A 612 -12.35 25.27 -15.90
C THR A 612 -11.53 24.03 -15.55
N GLU A 613 -11.81 23.37 -14.43
CA GLU A 613 -11.13 22.13 -14.03
C GLU A 613 -11.39 20.99 -15.00
N LYS A 614 -12.63 20.81 -15.46
CA LYS A 614 -12.97 19.84 -16.51
C LYS A 614 -12.18 20.09 -17.79
N THR A 615 -11.99 21.36 -18.17
CA THR A 615 -11.19 21.75 -19.34
C THR A 615 -9.70 21.43 -19.14
N ILE A 616 -9.15 21.71 -17.95
CA ILE A 616 -7.76 21.37 -17.59
C ILE A 616 -7.55 19.86 -17.65
N LEU A 617 -8.41 19.10 -16.97
CA LEU A 617 -8.35 17.64 -16.90
C LEU A 617 -8.52 17.01 -18.28
N LYS A 618 -9.46 17.51 -19.10
CA LYS A 618 -9.62 17.09 -20.50
C LYS A 618 -8.33 17.30 -21.29
N GLY A 619 -7.68 18.46 -21.13
CA GLY A 619 -6.38 18.74 -21.74
C GLY A 619 -5.28 17.78 -21.30
N TRP A 620 -5.28 17.34 -20.02
CA TRP A 620 -4.35 16.32 -19.54
C TRP A 620 -4.64 14.95 -20.18
N VAL A 621 -5.89 14.52 -20.22
CA VAL A 621 -6.29 13.23 -20.81
C VAL A 621 -5.97 13.19 -22.31
N GLU A 622 -6.32 14.25 -23.07
CA GLU A 622 -6.00 14.38 -24.50
C GLU A 622 -4.47 14.39 -24.72
N GLY A 623 -3.75 15.17 -23.90
CA GLY A 623 -2.30 15.24 -23.95
C GLY A 623 -1.61 13.90 -23.69
N ARG A 624 -2.18 13.05 -22.83
CA ARG A 624 -1.68 11.69 -22.62
C ARG A 624 -1.99 10.78 -23.80
N LEU A 625 -3.21 10.80 -24.32
CA LEU A 625 -3.61 9.97 -25.46
C LEU A 625 -2.76 10.24 -26.72
N GLN A 626 -2.44 11.50 -26.99
CA GLN A 626 -1.64 11.90 -28.15
C GLN A 626 -0.18 11.43 -28.09
N ARG A 627 0.34 11.08 -26.90
CA ARG A 627 1.72 10.65 -26.72
C ARG A 627 1.94 9.17 -27.07
N TYR A 628 0.89 8.34 -27.06
CA TYR A 628 1.05 6.94 -27.42
C TYR A 628 1.50 6.79 -28.87
N ARG A 629 2.51 5.93 -29.07
CA ARG A 629 3.03 5.58 -30.39
C ARG A 629 2.35 4.31 -30.90
N ALA A 630 2.30 4.18 -32.22
CA ALA A 630 1.96 2.91 -32.86
C ALA A 630 3.21 2.02 -32.85
N THR A 631 3.51 1.41 -31.70
CA THR A 631 4.61 0.46 -31.56
C THR A 631 4.02 -0.94 -31.51
N GLU A 632 4.47 -1.81 -32.42
CA GLU A 632 4.16 -3.24 -32.35
C GLU A 632 5.27 -3.92 -31.56
N ALA A 633 4.92 -4.47 -30.39
CA ALA A 633 5.82 -5.34 -29.66
C ALA A 633 5.89 -6.70 -30.37
N SER A 634 7.09 -7.29 -30.46
CA SER A 634 7.27 -8.66 -30.94
C SER A 634 7.72 -9.60 -29.81
N GLY A 635 7.62 -10.92 -30.04
CA GLY A 635 8.05 -11.93 -29.08
C GLY A 635 7.01 -12.31 -28.01
N PRO A 636 7.44 -13.01 -26.94
CA PRO A 636 6.53 -13.62 -25.97
C PRO A 636 5.73 -12.60 -25.14
N ARG A 637 6.23 -11.37 -25.00
CA ARG A 637 5.63 -10.29 -24.19
C ARG A 637 4.69 -9.39 -24.98
N ALA A 638 4.54 -9.62 -26.29
CA ALA A 638 3.76 -8.76 -27.17
C ALA A 638 2.29 -8.64 -26.76
N GLU A 639 1.66 -9.75 -26.35
CA GLU A 639 0.26 -9.74 -25.91
C GLU A 639 0.07 -8.93 -24.63
N THR A 640 0.95 -9.12 -23.65
CA THR A 640 0.94 -8.38 -22.37
C THR A 640 1.05 -6.88 -22.59
N ILE A 641 2.03 -6.46 -23.39
CA ILE A 641 2.27 -5.04 -23.71
C ILE A 641 1.06 -4.46 -24.45
N ALA A 642 0.55 -5.16 -25.48
CA ALA A 642 -0.60 -4.71 -26.25
C ALA A 642 -1.86 -4.56 -25.37
N TYR A 643 -2.07 -5.50 -24.45
CA TYR A 643 -3.20 -5.43 -23.53
C TYR A 643 -3.12 -4.21 -22.61
N MET A 644 -1.98 -4.00 -21.93
CA MET A 644 -1.80 -2.86 -21.03
C MET A 644 -2.06 -1.52 -21.74
N LEU A 645 -1.44 -1.32 -22.91
CA LEU A 645 -1.64 -0.08 -23.67
C LEU A 645 -3.09 0.07 -24.14
N SER A 646 -3.77 -1.03 -24.47
CA SER A 646 -5.18 -0.99 -24.88
C SER A 646 -6.11 -0.66 -23.72
N GLU A 647 -5.83 -1.18 -22.52
CA GLU A 647 -6.58 -0.91 -21.30
C GLU A 647 -6.46 0.56 -20.92
N GLU A 648 -5.24 1.09 -20.85
CA GLU A 648 -4.98 2.50 -20.53
C GLU A 648 -5.63 3.45 -21.55
N LYS A 649 -5.49 3.17 -22.85
CA LYS A 649 -6.15 3.98 -23.91
C LYS A 649 -7.67 3.93 -23.80
N THR A 650 -8.24 2.76 -23.50
CA THR A 650 -9.69 2.62 -23.34
C THR A 650 -10.19 3.44 -22.16
N LEU A 651 -9.44 3.43 -21.06
CA LEU A 651 -9.75 4.20 -19.86
C LEU A 651 -9.73 5.70 -20.12
N LEU A 652 -8.68 6.21 -20.78
CA LEU A 652 -8.57 7.63 -21.12
C LEU A 652 -9.66 8.07 -22.09
N ASN A 653 -10.04 7.25 -23.08
CA ASN A 653 -11.17 7.57 -23.96
C ASN A 653 -12.51 7.60 -23.21
N LYS A 654 -12.69 6.71 -22.23
CA LYS A 654 -13.87 6.73 -21.35
C LYS A 654 -13.92 8.02 -20.53
N ALA A 655 -12.78 8.45 -19.99
CA ALA A 655 -12.69 9.72 -19.25
C ALA A 655 -13.06 10.93 -20.13
N LEU A 656 -12.62 10.98 -21.39
CA LEU A 656 -13.01 12.05 -22.31
C LEU A 656 -14.53 12.13 -22.50
N GLN A 657 -15.21 10.99 -22.61
CA GLN A 657 -16.67 10.95 -22.77
C GLN A 657 -17.42 11.47 -21.54
N LEU A 658 -16.85 11.30 -20.34
CA LEU A 658 -17.43 11.79 -19.08
C LEU A 658 -17.12 13.28 -18.82
N LEU A 659 -16.10 13.82 -19.47
CA LEU A 659 -15.67 15.22 -19.35
C LEU A 659 -16.28 16.13 -20.44
N GLU A 660 -16.99 15.57 -21.42
CA GLU A 660 -17.85 16.30 -22.37
C GLU A 660 -19.16 16.76 -21.72
#